data_AF-A0A9W8XQ58-F1
#
_entry.id   AF-A0A9W8XQ58-F1
#
_cell.length_a   1.000
_cell.length_b   1.000
_cell.length_c   1.000
_cell.angle_alpha   90.00
_cell.angle_beta   90.00
_cell.angle_gamma   90.00
#
_symmetry.space_group_name_H-M   'P 1'
#
loop_
_entity.id
_entity.type
_entity.pdbx_description
1 polymer ?
#
loop_
_entity_poly.entity_id
_entity_poly.type
_entity_poly.pdbx_seq_one_letter_code
_entity_poly.pdbx_strand_id
1 'polypeptide(L)'
;MASSNWKVFPDLSQKEVEHVPFGKSRKFFAVDDSGSTSGVRIKKEREFVEHIRNHQFFNNKDAISLWGSQCDKPTTNFGKIEWRGRHGGTSPAQVLKHSEALTKIQKSEVWFLVTDGQILDSGVHELANLAQQYNILNVPIVFLIVGNCGLTPEMTNISVGISFFAGAQDTLILFKDCQTGNIYVIATKGCFASLGEATGVQDLASWTSLPKFTSEVELMKHFQSLEIKIPKAESRSGLPRGINLGPDWEEANKGPAWVDLDLLVQAGRLPDKDVFELLSEEAFNNLAVAYKIRGRIQEIRAFIQAQKIEQLAPKLEDVAGAASIIAKLGLPEMTSEERKLVQEQLREAHAKNREHYQNAINNFAGSLEAQAIRNRNQLVDAALRTLTSIEAASFNAEILSRRSNRARRAEVVTTDSSVAIAHLDLEGPAYRGYCLVCCGEDEVMSICLKAFDAEHIDDNTTDFALNFPLAAGSSTKNVNMISSQNVCFQCALLAPSGMSIFKEQLKAIIPAVHYGGHNKKYINEQLYFALTSGLVTGAAGVAQLFMAILNEVLQTKSWAGAGLNESAMSADEQTEAIQRKRTFDWMLGQLVRHTRTRETFNELGDWVKFPQALDWVAKDFQSNGLASFAVTYPSAGFSKLLSFGMRTSAFTSDIVRRMRIAKAVYSIAAKYLADMQNAIQNRDHSQQWKQKYLEVIYQKFNATMIPKDLGLDSAVCDVKTFGDRLAACLGGYRRQWRNLADDKDGSTIMQKMQLILFWLVYQQKAHCTAQTFFYNISQREHLATAVLDASLAVPENELRSILLSIFAKEASEAIDDSAAALHRTVVPFSNPFGASVVRCGVEACRATFCDRDMQTFSPRDIDRVRQARAKHLINVFGLRGRFENSETGLPEPTATGKPPASTHLNLHISVARCWAERDKKDRRAVVDDINEREVFVAAVRSKICEQGRGDVFSSQIDQDVRDVLPSFFSVLALALRLDGQPDEDITIYEHNFTKNKMEEKVRWELRRPHSLA
;
A
#
# COMPACT_ATOMS: atom_id res chain seq x y z
N MET A 1 -10.14 -46.22 -25.92
CA MET A 1 -9.44 -45.04 -26.47
C MET A 1 -7.96 -45.32 -26.28
N ALA A 2 -7.15 -45.21 -27.34
CA ALA A 2 -5.70 -45.47 -27.25
C ALA A 2 -5.09 -44.52 -26.20
N SER A 3 -4.40 -45.06 -25.20
CA SER A 3 -3.71 -44.24 -24.20
C SER A 3 -2.64 -43.41 -24.92
N SER A 4 -2.86 -42.11 -25.03
CA SER A 4 -1.84 -41.16 -25.46
C SER A 4 -0.64 -41.34 -24.53
N ASN A 5 0.48 -41.85 -25.06
CA ASN A 5 1.66 -42.12 -24.24
C ASN A 5 2.34 -40.78 -23.88
N TRP A 6 1.90 -40.18 -22.79
CA TRP A 6 2.41 -38.90 -22.26
C TRP A 6 3.79 -39.04 -21.61
N LYS A 7 4.21 -40.28 -21.28
CA LYS A 7 5.58 -40.62 -20.88
C LYS A 7 6.43 -40.80 -22.15
N VAL A 8 7.37 -39.89 -22.36
CA VAL A 8 8.30 -39.90 -23.50
C VAL A 8 9.63 -40.50 -23.06
N PHE A 9 10.09 -41.55 -23.73
CA PHE A 9 11.40 -42.16 -23.51
C PHE A 9 12.33 -41.77 -24.67
N PRO A 10 13.62 -41.56 -24.43
CA PRO A 10 14.55 -41.08 -25.45
C PRO A 10 14.86 -42.23 -26.41
N ASP A 11 14.98 -41.93 -27.69
CA ASP A 11 15.41 -42.91 -28.68
C ASP A 11 16.92 -43.17 -28.52
N LEU A 12 17.28 -44.40 -28.13
CA LEU A 12 18.67 -44.83 -27.90
C LEU A 12 19.50 -44.87 -29.20
N SER A 13 18.92 -44.59 -30.37
CA SER A 13 19.61 -44.54 -31.67
C SER A 13 20.23 -43.18 -32.03
N GLN A 14 20.18 -42.17 -31.14
CA GLN A 14 20.72 -40.84 -31.43
C GLN A 14 22.26 -40.78 -31.51
N LYS A 15 22.76 -39.94 -32.42
CA LYS A 15 24.20 -39.63 -32.60
C LYS A 15 24.84 -39.19 -31.29
N GLU A 16 26.03 -39.71 -31.00
CA GLU A 16 26.83 -39.39 -29.81
C GLU A 16 27.12 -37.88 -29.74
N VAL A 17 26.72 -37.23 -28.64
CA VAL A 17 26.91 -35.79 -28.43
C VAL A 17 28.39 -35.53 -28.10
N GLU A 18 29.10 -34.80 -28.97
CA GLU A 18 30.46 -34.37 -28.68
C GLU A 18 30.48 -33.31 -27.56
N HIS A 19 31.46 -33.40 -26.66
CA HIS A 19 31.62 -32.47 -25.54
C HIS A 19 32.94 -31.70 -25.60
N VAL A 20 32.98 -30.53 -24.94
CA VAL A 20 34.17 -29.70 -24.72
C VAL A 20 34.32 -29.34 -23.23
N PRO A 21 35.55 -29.22 -22.71
CA PRO A 21 35.75 -28.71 -21.35
C PRO A 21 35.20 -27.28 -21.20
N PHE A 22 34.54 -26.97 -20.09
CA PHE A 22 33.94 -25.65 -19.84
C PHE A 22 34.90 -24.49 -20.07
N GLY A 23 36.16 -24.62 -19.62
CA GLY A 23 37.17 -23.58 -19.79
C GLY A 23 37.51 -23.25 -21.26
N LYS A 24 37.29 -24.18 -22.19
CA LYS A 24 37.58 -24.02 -23.62
C LYS A 24 36.34 -23.72 -24.47
N SER A 25 35.15 -23.69 -23.85
CA SER A 25 33.89 -23.46 -24.55
C SER A 25 33.78 -22.03 -25.09
N ARG A 26 33.04 -21.86 -26.19
CA ARG A 26 32.56 -20.62 -26.79
C ARG A 26 31.39 -20.11 -25.96
N LYS A 27 31.56 -18.92 -25.39
CA LYS A 27 30.62 -18.31 -24.45
C LYS A 27 29.93 -17.12 -25.10
N PHE A 28 28.64 -16.98 -24.83
CA PHE A 28 27.88 -15.76 -25.13
C PHE A 28 27.48 -15.08 -23.83
N PHE A 29 27.81 -13.81 -23.64
CA PHE A 29 27.46 -13.04 -22.44
C PHE A 29 26.34 -12.05 -22.77
N ALA A 30 25.14 -12.30 -22.25
CA ALA A 30 24.06 -11.33 -22.23
C ALA A 30 24.08 -10.62 -20.87
N VAL A 31 24.55 -9.37 -20.84
CA VAL A 31 24.74 -8.63 -19.59
C VAL A 31 23.77 -7.47 -19.48
N ASP A 32 23.08 -7.40 -18.36
CA ASP A 32 22.14 -6.34 -18.05
C ASP A 32 22.87 -4.98 -17.95
N ASP A 33 22.35 -3.97 -18.64
CA ASP A 33 22.78 -2.56 -18.56
C ASP A 33 21.55 -1.67 -18.35
N SER A 34 20.50 -2.22 -17.71
CA SER A 34 19.33 -1.45 -17.28
C SER A 34 19.67 -0.48 -16.14
N GLY A 35 18.78 0.48 -15.88
CA GLY A 35 19.01 1.50 -14.86
C GLY A 35 19.21 0.97 -13.43
N SER A 36 18.70 -0.23 -13.12
CA SER A 36 18.87 -0.87 -11.80
C SER A 36 20.31 -1.27 -11.50
N THR A 37 21.06 -1.65 -12.54
CA THR A 37 22.45 -2.11 -12.44
C THR A 37 23.44 -0.97 -12.17
N SER A 38 23.00 0.29 -12.26
CA SER A 38 23.87 1.46 -12.15
C SER A 38 24.66 1.50 -10.82
N GLY A 39 25.93 1.92 -10.89
CA GLY A 39 26.80 2.04 -9.71
C GLY A 39 27.66 0.81 -9.44
N VAL A 40 27.48 0.15 -8.29
CA VAL A 40 28.34 -0.95 -7.84
C VAL A 40 28.05 -2.27 -8.57
N ARG A 41 26.80 -2.51 -8.95
CA ARG A 41 26.36 -3.78 -9.54
C ARG A 41 26.95 -4.00 -10.93
N ILE A 42 26.83 -3.02 -11.83
CA ILE A 42 27.44 -3.07 -13.16
C ILE A 42 28.97 -3.24 -13.11
N LYS A 43 29.64 -2.69 -12.08
CA LYS A 43 31.07 -2.94 -11.86
C LYS A 43 31.34 -4.40 -11.53
N LYS A 44 30.52 -5.00 -10.66
CA LYS A 44 30.64 -6.42 -10.25
C LYS A 44 30.28 -7.39 -11.37
N GLU A 45 29.31 -7.05 -12.21
CA GLU A 45 28.95 -7.80 -13.43
C GLU A 45 30.10 -7.75 -14.45
N ARG A 46 30.63 -6.57 -14.71
CA ARG A 46 31.81 -6.38 -15.57
C ARG A 46 33.01 -7.16 -15.05
N GLU A 47 33.31 -7.05 -13.74
CA GLU A 47 34.38 -7.81 -13.10
C GLU A 47 34.20 -9.31 -13.35
N PHE A 48 33.00 -9.85 -13.14
CA PHE A 48 32.73 -11.27 -13.36
C PHE A 48 33.02 -11.68 -14.81
N VAL A 49 32.50 -10.94 -15.78
CA VAL A 49 32.68 -11.22 -17.21
C VAL A 49 34.15 -11.14 -17.62
N GLU A 50 34.88 -10.11 -17.15
CA GLU A 50 36.31 -9.93 -17.45
C GLU A 50 37.16 -11.06 -16.85
N HIS A 51 36.84 -11.53 -15.64
CA HIS A 51 37.59 -12.62 -14.99
C HIS A 51 37.31 -13.99 -15.63
N ILE A 52 36.07 -14.29 -15.99
CA ILE A 52 35.74 -15.53 -16.73
C ILE A 52 36.41 -15.54 -18.11
N ARG A 53 36.62 -14.37 -18.72
CA ARG A 53 37.30 -14.20 -20.01
C ARG A 53 38.84 -14.06 -19.89
N ASN A 54 39.41 -14.13 -18.69
CA ASN A 54 40.86 -13.98 -18.49
C ASN A 54 41.66 -14.94 -19.39
N HIS A 55 42.90 -14.61 -19.72
CA HIS A 55 43.75 -15.29 -20.72
C HIS A 55 43.82 -16.82 -20.58
N GLN A 56 43.57 -17.38 -19.39
CA GLN A 56 43.52 -18.82 -19.14
C GLN A 56 42.28 -19.53 -19.72
N PHE A 57 41.14 -18.83 -19.88
CA PHE A 57 39.84 -19.38 -20.27
C PHE A 57 39.23 -18.69 -21.51
N PHE A 58 40.05 -17.89 -22.19
CA PHE A 58 39.67 -17.09 -23.34
C PHE A 58 39.37 -17.98 -24.57
N ASN A 59 38.23 -17.74 -25.20
CA ASN A 59 37.95 -18.25 -26.55
C ASN A 59 37.75 -17.06 -27.50
N ASN A 60 38.44 -17.07 -28.65
CA ASN A 60 38.39 -15.97 -29.62
C ASN A 60 37.01 -15.77 -30.27
N LYS A 61 36.11 -16.73 -30.12
CA LYS A 61 34.72 -16.68 -30.59
C LYS A 61 33.75 -16.21 -29.50
N ASP A 62 34.22 -15.90 -28.30
CA ASP A 62 33.38 -15.33 -27.23
C ASP A 62 32.78 -14.00 -27.68
N ALA A 63 31.48 -13.84 -27.42
CA ALA A 63 30.74 -12.64 -27.78
C ALA A 63 29.91 -12.13 -26.60
N ILE A 64 29.60 -10.85 -26.63
CA ILE A 64 28.86 -10.17 -25.56
C ILE A 64 27.86 -9.18 -26.17
N SER A 65 26.74 -9.03 -25.48
CA SER A 65 25.70 -8.06 -25.77
C SER A 65 25.19 -7.45 -24.48
N LEU A 66 25.10 -6.12 -24.43
CA LEU A 66 24.39 -5.44 -23.34
C LEU A 66 22.89 -5.44 -23.65
N TRP A 67 22.06 -5.51 -22.60
CA TRP A 67 20.61 -5.51 -22.76
C TRP A 67 19.88 -4.75 -21.64
N GLY A 68 18.68 -4.28 -21.95
CA GLY A 68 17.73 -3.65 -21.05
C GLY A 68 16.35 -3.65 -21.71
N SER A 69 15.82 -2.48 -22.04
CA SER A 69 14.64 -2.31 -22.91
C SER A 69 14.99 -2.46 -24.39
N GLN A 70 16.28 -2.41 -24.72
CA GLN A 70 16.86 -2.70 -26.03
C GLN A 70 18.05 -3.64 -25.84
N CYS A 71 18.48 -4.36 -26.87
CA CYS A 71 19.67 -5.19 -26.84
C CYS A 71 20.65 -4.70 -27.91
N ASP A 72 21.91 -4.55 -27.52
CA ASP A 72 22.99 -4.15 -28.43
C ASP A 72 23.26 -5.21 -29.49
N LYS A 73 24.00 -4.82 -30.53
CA LYS A 73 24.56 -5.77 -31.48
C LYS A 73 25.72 -6.53 -30.83
N PRO A 74 25.73 -7.88 -30.87
CA PRO A 74 26.82 -8.65 -30.28
C PRO A 74 28.20 -8.30 -30.83
N THR A 75 29.19 -8.18 -29.95
CA THR A 75 30.58 -7.91 -30.31
C THR A 75 31.54 -8.93 -29.68
N THR A 76 32.65 -9.23 -30.36
CA THR A 76 33.77 -9.99 -29.79
C THR A 76 34.84 -9.08 -29.18
N ASN A 77 34.72 -7.76 -29.38
CA ASN A 77 35.62 -6.75 -28.84
C ASN A 77 35.03 -6.13 -27.57
N PHE A 78 35.33 -6.74 -26.43
CA PHE A 78 34.81 -6.32 -25.12
C PHE A 78 35.36 -4.94 -24.68
N GLY A 79 36.55 -4.54 -25.17
CA GLY A 79 37.15 -3.25 -24.83
C GLY A 79 36.41 -2.05 -25.42
N LYS A 80 35.52 -2.27 -26.40
CA LYS A 80 34.67 -1.23 -26.98
C LYS A 80 33.33 -1.04 -26.26
N ILE A 81 33.07 -1.82 -25.21
CA ILE A 81 31.77 -1.82 -24.53
C ILE A 81 31.73 -0.71 -23.48
N GLU A 82 30.70 0.12 -23.55
CA GLU A 82 30.46 1.19 -22.60
C GLU A 82 29.44 0.77 -21.55
N TRP A 83 29.92 0.32 -20.40
CA TRP A 83 29.12 -0.05 -19.23
C TRP A 83 28.57 1.20 -18.53
N ARG A 84 27.30 1.57 -18.77
CA ARG A 84 26.76 2.87 -18.34
C ARG A 84 25.39 2.82 -17.64
N GLY A 85 24.71 1.68 -17.63
CA GLY A 85 23.37 1.52 -17.07
C GLY A 85 22.31 2.32 -17.83
N ARG A 86 22.41 2.41 -19.16
CA ARG A 86 21.60 3.33 -20.00
C ARG A 86 20.53 2.66 -20.85
N HIS A 87 20.40 1.34 -20.79
CA HIS A 87 19.47 0.60 -21.64
C HIS A 87 18.00 0.62 -21.15
N GLY A 88 17.63 1.49 -20.20
CA GLY A 88 16.25 1.64 -19.74
C GLY A 88 15.85 0.60 -18.69
N GLY A 89 14.64 0.06 -18.79
CA GLY A 89 14.13 -1.00 -17.90
C GLY A 89 14.71 -2.40 -18.20
N THR A 90 14.27 -3.42 -17.46
CA THR A 90 14.79 -4.80 -17.52
C THR A 90 13.88 -5.70 -18.38
N SER A 91 14.29 -6.03 -19.61
CA SER A 91 13.51 -6.89 -20.52
C SER A 91 14.40 -7.93 -21.23
N PRO A 92 14.70 -9.08 -20.58
CA PRO A 92 15.58 -10.11 -21.14
C PRO A 92 15.03 -10.73 -22.45
N ALA A 93 13.72 -10.65 -22.68
CA ALA A 93 13.10 -11.07 -23.94
C ALA A 93 13.70 -10.34 -25.17
N GLN A 94 14.23 -9.12 -25.00
CA GLN A 94 14.87 -8.37 -26.07
C GLN A 94 16.14 -9.05 -26.60
N VAL A 95 16.84 -9.82 -25.77
CA VAL A 95 18.00 -10.63 -26.20
C VAL A 95 17.57 -11.66 -27.24
N LEU A 96 16.41 -12.28 -27.06
CA LEU A 96 15.89 -13.31 -27.97
C LEU A 96 15.19 -12.72 -29.20
N LYS A 97 14.62 -11.51 -29.08
CA LYS A 97 14.06 -10.76 -30.21
C LYS A 97 15.13 -10.21 -31.15
N HIS A 98 16.34 -9.98 -30.66
CA HIS A 98 17.46 -9.52 -31.48
C HIS A 98 18.08 -10.68 -32.27
N SER A 99 17.81 -10.75 -33.57
CA SER A 99 18.20 -11.88 -34.45
C SER A 99 19.70 -12.22 -34.42
N GLU A 100 20.58 -11.22 -34.38
CA GLU A 100 22.04 -11.47 -34.30
C GLU A 100 22.46 -12.06 -32.95
N ALA A 101 21.87 -11.60 -31.83
CA ALA A 101 22.13 -12.14 -30.50
C ALA A 101 21.62 -13.58 -30.39
N LEU A 102 20.39 -13.83 -30.85
CA LEU A 102 19.81 -15.18 -30.92
C LEU A 102 20.70 -16.14 -31.72
N THR A 103 21.18 -15.73 -32.89
CA THR A 103 22.08 -16.54 -33.74
C THR A 103 23.40 -16.84 -33.02
N LYS A 104 23.92 -15.89 -32.24
CA LYS A 104 25.14 -16.08 -31.45
C LYS A 104 24.93 -17.03 -30.27
N ILE A 105 23.79 -16.93 -29.58
CA ILE A 105 23.39 -17.85 -28.50
C ILE A 105 23.30 -19.28 -29.05
N GLN A 106 22.61 -19.49 -30.17
CA GLN A 106 22.48 -20.81 -30.80
C GLN A 106 23.83 -21.43 -31.22
N LYS A 107 24.83 -20.59 -31.52
CA LYS A 107 26.19 -21.02 -31.89
C LYS A 107 27.17 -21.10 -30.71
N SER A 108 26.76 -20.66 -29.51
CA SER A 108 27.55 -20.79 -28.29
C SER A 108 27.33 -22.16 -27.63
N GLU A 109 28.38 -22.65 -26.97
CA GLU A 109 28.29 -23.84 -26.11
C GLU A 109 27.72 -23.47 -24.74
N VAL A 110 28.02 -22.27 -24.23
CA VAL A 110 27.46 -21.77 -22.96
C VAL A 110 26.92 -20.37 -23.14
N TRP A 111 25.71 -20.13 -22.66
CA TRP A 111 25.11 -18.80 -22.57
C TRP A 111 25.14 -18.30 -21.13
N PHE A 112 25.72 -17.13 -20.91
CA PHE A 112 25.65 -16.40 -19.65
C PHE A 112 24.55 -15.36 -19.73
N LEU A 113 23.63 -15.41 -18.77
CA LEU A 113 22.63 -14.37 -18.55
C LEU A 113 22.95 -13.70 -17.20
N VAL A 114 23.45 -12.48 -17.26
CA VAL A 114 23.95 -11.73 -16.10
C VAL A 114 23.00 -10.57 -15.83
N THR A 115 22.50 -10.44 -14.61
CA THR A 115 21.52 -9.40 -14.22
C THR A 115 21.56 -9.13 -12.72
N ASP A 116 21.03 -7.98 -12.31
CA ASP A 116 20.72 -7.66 -10.92
C ASP A 116 19.21 -7.67 -10.61
N GLY A 117 18.40 -7.91 -11.63
CA GLY A 117 17.07 -7.33 -11.73
C GLY A 117 15.97 -8.36 -11.91
N GLN A 118 14.90 -8.15 -11.15
CA GLN A 118 13.63 -8.84 -11.25
C GLN A 118 12.86 -8.40 -12.51
N ILE A 119 12.17 -9.34 -13.15
CA ILE A 119 11.16 -9.04 -14.18
C ILE A 119 9.76 -9.30 -13.65
N LEU A 120 8.77 -8.60 -14.24
CA LEU A 120 7.36 -8.84 -13.97
C LEU A 120 6.95 -10.23 -14.50
N ASP A 121 5.92 -10.83 -13.90
CA ASP A 121 5.43 -12.17 -14.26
C ASP A 121 5.09 -12.29 -15.75
N SER A 122 4.50 -11.25 -16.35
CA SER A 122 4.25 -11.19 -17.79
C SER A 122 5.53 -11.31 -18.64
N GLY A 123 6.64 -10.74 -18.16
CA GLY A 123 7.95 -10.87 -18.77
C GLY A 123 8.55 -12.28 -18.64
N VAL A 124 8.26 -12.99 -17.54
CA VAL A 124 8.69 -14.39 -17.34
C VAL A 124 8.03 -15.30 -18.38
N HIS A 125 6.71 -15.15 -18.56
CA HIS A 125 5.94 -15.91 -19.54
C HIS A 125 6.38 -15.61 -20.98
N GLU A 126 6.58 -14.34 -21.33
CA GLU A 126 7.07 -13.95 -22.64
C GLU A 126 8.45 -14.57 -22.93
N LEU A 127 9.37 -14.50 -21.97
CA LEU A 127 10.72 -15.06 -22.08
C LEU A 127 10.68 -16.58 -22.26
N ALA A 128 9.86 -17.28 -21.48
CA ALA A 128 9.69 -18.74 -21.59
C ALA A 128 9.14 -19.15 -22.97
N ASN A 129 8.13 -18.43 -23.46
CA ASN A 129 7.52 -18.68 -24.77
C ASN A 129 8.53 -18.48 -25.90
N LEU A 130 9.28 -17.36 -25.89
CA LEU A 130 10.31 -17.10 -26.89
C LEU A 130 11.45 -18.13 -26.81
N ALA A 131 11.83 -18.55 -25.60
CA ALA A 131 12.90 -19.54 -25.42
C ALA A 131 12.51 -20.92 -26.00
N GLN A 132 11.25 -21.32 -25.81
CA GLN A 132 10.71 -22.54 -26.41
C GLN A 132 10.56 -22.39 -27.93
N GLN A 133 9.99 -21.27 -28.41
CA GLN A 133 9.77 -21.00 -29.83
C GLN A 133 11.07 -21.04 -30.65
N TYR A 134 12.15 -20.43 -30.12
CA TYR A 134 13.44 -20.40 -30.80
C TYR A 134 14.37 -21.57 -30.46
N ASN A 135 13.86 -22.55 -29.70
CA ASN A 135 14.58 -23.77 -29.31
C ASN A 135 15.96 -23.46 -28.71
N ILE A 136 16.05 -22.47 -27.81
CA ILE A 136 17.31 -22.11 -27.13
C ILE A 136 17.49 -22.82 -25.78
N LEU A 137 16.45 -23.51 -25.28
CA LEU A 137 16.52 -24.26 -24.02
C LEU A 137 17.46 -25.48 -24.11
N ASN A 138 17.95 -25.84 -25.30
CA ASN A 138 19.03 -26.81 -25.48
C ASN A 138 20.43 -26.21 -25.32
N VAL A 139 20.55 -24.89 -25.10
CA VAL A 139 21.82 -24.22 -24.85
C VAL A 139 22.10 -24.23 -23.34
N PRO A 140 23.20 -24.85 -22.88
CA PRO A 140 23.62 -24.77 -21.49
C PRO A 140 23.74 -23.31 -21.03
N ILE A 141 23.07 -22.99 -19.92
CA ILE A 141 22.94 -21.61 -19.45
C ILE A 141 23.50 -21.44 -18.03
N VAL A 142 24.26 -20.37 -17.84
CA VAL A 142 24.73 -19.90 -16.53
C VAL A 142 24.02 -18.58 -16.25
N PHE A 143 23.13 -18.60 -15.27
CA PHE A 143 22.40 -17.44 -14.81
C PHE A 143 23.10 -16.84 -13.59
N LEU A 144 23.64 -15.63 -13.72
CA LEU A 144 24.31 -14.92 -12.64
C LEU A 144 23.46 -13.76 -12.15
N ILE A 145 23.19 -13.75 -10.84
CA ILE A 145 22.50 -12.69 -10.14
C ILE A 145 23.52 -11.87 -9.35
N VAL A 146 23.57 -10.55 -9.56
CA VAL A 146 24.46 -9.66 -8.82
C VAL A 146 23.63 -8.79 -7.87
N GLY A 147 23.84 -8.95 -6.56
CA GLY A 147 23.00 -8.30 -5.55
C GLY A 147 23.68 -8.21 -4.19
N ASN A 148 22.95 -7.75 -3.17
CA ASN A 148 23.41 -7.84 -1.78
C ASN A 148 22.78 -9.07 -1.13
N CYS A 149 23.53 -9.83 -0.33
CA CYS A 149 22.95 -10.92 0.45
C CYS A 149 21.79 -10.40 1.33
N GLY A 150 20.58 -10.92 1.10
CA GLY A 150 19.43 -10.70 1.98
C GLY A 150 19.52 -11.55 3.25
N LEU A 151 18.41 -11.66 3.99
CA LEU A 151 18.35 -12.50 5.20
C LEU A 151 18.63 -13.98 4.88
N THR A 152 18.05 -14.51 3.80
CA THR A 152 18.26 -15.89 3.34
C THR A 152 18.35 -15.96 1.81
N PRO A 153 19.01 -16.99 1.24
CA PRO A 153 19.03 -17.24 -0.20
C PRO A 153 17.63 -17.38 -0.83
N GLU A 154 16.65 -17.94 -0.12
CA GLU A 154 15.26 -18.14 -0.62
C GLU A 154 14.60 -16.86 -1.12
N MET A 155 14.92 -15.71 -0.51
CA MET A 155 14.35 -14.41 -0.90
C MET A 155 14.99 -13.83 -2.16
N THR A 156 16.05 -14.44 -2.67
CA THR A 156 16.74 -13.97 -3.88
C THR A 156 15.80 -14.08 -5.07
N ASN A 157 15.61 -12.98 -5.79
CA ASN A 157 14.78 -12.98 -6.98
C ASN A 157 15.49 -13.70 -8.13
N ILE A 158 14.84 -14.70 -8.74
CA ILE A 158 15.39 -15.50 -9.84
C ILE A 158 14.50 -15.44 -11.09
N SER A 159 13.58 -14.48 -11.16
CA SER A 159 12.54 -14.36 -12.19
C SER A 159 13.07 -14.37 -13.63
N VAL A 160 14.25 -13.80 -13.87
CA VAL A 160 14.88 -13.80 -15.20
C VAL A 160 15.40 -15.19 -15.59
N GLY A 161 15.87 -15.99 -14.62
CA GLY A 161 16.49 -17.29 -14.86
C GLY A 161 15.56 -18.49 -14.69
N ILE A 162 14.46 -18.35 -13.97
CA ILE A 162 13.57 -19.47 -13.61
C ILE A 162 12.97 -20.16 -14.84
N SER A 163 12.66 -19.40 -15.89
CA SER A 163 12.15 -19.94 -17.17
C SER A 163 13.12 -20.93 -17.80
N PHE A 164 14.42 -20.67 -17.68
CA PHE A 164 15.46 -21.55 -18.18
C PHE A 164 15.71 -22.71 -17.23
N PHE A 165 15.76 -22.48 -15.92
CA PHE A 165 15.96 -23.56 -14.95
C PHE A 165 14.86 -24.63 -15.00
N ALA A 166 13.62 -24.26 -15.31
CA ALA A 166 12.53 -25.21 -15.46
C ALA A 166 12.48 -25.91 -16.83
N GLY A 167 12.93 -25.23 -17.89
CA GLY A 167 12.78 -25.70 -19.27
C GLY A 167 14.04 -26.28 -19.92
N ALA A 168 15.23 -25.90 -19.45
CA ALA A 168 16.52 -26.33 -20.01
C ALA A 168 17.08 -27.55 -19.27
N GLN A 169 17.85 -28.36 -19.99
CA GLN A 169 18.49 -29.56 -19.44
C GLN A 169 19.69 -29.20 -18.56
N ASP A 170 20.50 -28.25 -19.04
CA ASP A 170 21.75 -27.84 -18.41
C ASP A 170 21.62 -26.39 -17.92
N THR A 171 21.55 -26.19 -16.60
CA THR A 171 21.42 -24.85 -16.01
C THR A 171 22.20 -24.72 -14.71
N LEU A 172 22.84 -23.57 -14.53
CA LEU A 172 23.52 -23.17 -13.29
C LEU A 172 23.00 -21.80 -12.85
N ILE A 173 22.54 -21.68 -11.60
CA ILE A 173 22.18 -20.40 -10.98
C ILE A 173 23.25 -20.02 -9.97
N LEU A 174 23.85 -18.85 -10.17
CA LEU A 174 24.87 -18.25 -9.32
C LEU A 174 24.37 -16.92 -8.73
N PHE A 175 24.83 -16.61 -7.53
CA PHE A 175 24.64 -15.32 -6.89
C PHE A 175 25.98 -14.71 -6.49
N LYS A 176 26.26 -13.47 -6.89
CA LYS A 176 27.46 -12.73 -6.51
C LYS A 176 27.09 -11.57 -5.59
N ASP A 177 27.63 -11.61 -4.37
CA ASP A 177 27.41 -10.56 -3.37
C ASP A 177 28.24 -9.32 -3.69
N CYS A 178 27.58 -8.16 -3.75
CA CYS A 178 28.21 -6.88 -4.05
C CYS A 178 29.13 -6.40 -2.94
N GLN A 179 28.84 -6.75 -1.67
CA GLN A 179 29.63 -6.31 -0.52
C GLN A 179 30.94 -7.10 -0.40
N THR A 180 30.83 -8.43 -0.40
CA THR A 180 31.99 -9.30 -0.17
C THR A 180 32.68 -9.77 -1.44
N GLY A 181 31.99 -9.74 -2.59
CA GLY A 181 32.48 -10.32 -3.85
C GLY A 181 32.36 -11.85 -3.93
N ASN A 182 31.85 -12.50 -2.89
CA ASN A 182 31.66 -13.96 -2.86
C ASN A 182 30.62 -14.41 -3.88
N ILE A 183 30.83 -15.60 -4.44
CA ILE A 183 29.93 -16.26 -5.39
C ILE A 183 29.33 -17.49 -4.72
N TYR A 184 28.02 -17.58 -4.72
CA TYR A 184 27.24 -18.69 -4.18
C TYR A 184 26.58 -19.45 -5.32
N VAL A 185 26.58 -20.78 -5.23
CA VAL A 185 25.72 -21.62 -6.08
C VAL A 185 24.35 -21.65 -5.43
N ILE A 186 23.28 -21.42 -6.20
CA ILE A 186 21.89 -21.52 -5.71
C ILE A 186 21.25 -22.83 -6.18
N ALA A 187 21.44 -23.18 -7.45
CA ALA A 187 20.85 -24.38 -8.04
C ALA A 187 21.63 -24.85 -9.27
N THR A 188 21.62 -26.15 -9.53
CA THR A 188 22.38 -26.81 -10.61
C THR A 188 21.57 -27.91 -11.28
N LYS A 189 21.69 -28.07 -12.60
CA LYS A 189 21.07 -29.15 -13.39
C LYS A 189 22.00 -29.61 -14.52
N GLY A 190 21.79 -30.84 -14.99
CA GLY A 190 22.48 -31.40 -16.16
C GLY A 190 24.00 -31.47 -15.97
N CYS A 191 24.75 -30.98 -16.95
CA CYS A 191 26.22 -30.96 -16.93
C CYS A 191 26.83 -30.19 -15.74
N PHE A 192 26.04 -29.35 -15.06
CA PHE A 192 26.47 -28.59 -13.87
C PHE A 192 26.14 -29.29 -12.54
N ALA A 193 25.45 -30.44 -12.54
CA ALA A 193 24.96 -31.09 -11.33
C ALA A 193 26.08 -31.43 -10.32
N SER A 194 27.29 -31.73 -10.79
CA SER A 194 28.45 -32.02 -9.94
C SER A 194 28.96 -30.83 -9.13
N LEU A 195 28.46 -29.62 -9.39
CA LEU A 195 28.74 -28.42 -8.58
C LEU A 195 27.86 -28.30 -7.33
N GLY A 196 26.77 -29.07 -7.27
CA GLY A 196 25.94 -29.18 -6.08
C GLY A 196 26.44 -30.26 -5.12
N GLU A 197 25.94 -30.27 -3.88
CA GLU A 197 26.07 -31.43 -3.00
C GLU A 197 25.32 -32.63 -3.60
N ALA A 198 25.73 -33.86 -3.23
CA ALA A 198 25.35 -35.13 -3.87
C ALA A 198 23.84 -35.43 -4.02
N THR A 199 22.97 -34.59 -3.46
CA THR A 199 21.50 -34.70 -3.47
C THR A 199 20.81 -33.70 -4.41
N GLY A 200 21.53 -32.90 -5.21
CA GLY A 200 20.97 -32.07 -6.29
C GLY A 200 20.10 -30.88 -5.87
N VAL A 201 19.74 -30.75 -4.59
CA VAL A 201 18.92 -29.65 -4.04
C VAL A 201 19.65 -29.05 -2.84
N GLN A 202 19.98 -27.76 -2.94
CA GLN A 202 20.71 -27.04 -1.90
C GLN A 202 19.76 -26.46 -0.85
N ASP A 203 20.15 -26.51 0.43
CA ASP A 203 19.39 -25.88 1.52
C ASP A 203 19.55 -24.35 1.44
N LEU A 204 18.47 -23.68 1.02
CA LEU A 204 18.41 -22.23 0.85
C LEU A 204 18.09 -21.49 2.16
N ALA A 205 17.99 -22.18 3.31
CA ALA A 205 17.69 -21.57 4.60
C ALA A 205 18.79 -20.60 5.09
N SER A 206 20.04 -20.75 4.61
CA SER A 206 21.15 -19.87 4.97
C SER A 206 22.14 -19.70 3.82
N TRP A 207 22.78 -18.53 3.73
CA TRP A 207 23.90 -18.32 2.80
C TRP A 207 25.13 -19.19 3.14
N THR A 208 25.23 -19.65 4.39
CA THR A 208 26.36 -20.47 4.87
C THR A 208 26.25 -21.95 4.47
N SER A 209 25.05 -22.43 4.12
CA SER A 209 24.83 -23.81 3.67
C SER A 209 25.08 -23.99 2.17
N LEU A 210 25.29 -22.89 1.42
CA LEU A 210 25.51 -22.96 -0.02
C LEU A 210 27.01 -23.09 -0.37
N PRO A 211 27.36 -23.83 -1.43
CA PRO A 211 28.71 -23.82 -1.98
C PRO A 211 29.14 -22.39 -2.30
N LYS A 212 30.23 -21.96 -1.68
CA LYS A 212 30.73 -20.58 -1.70
C LYS A 212 32.14 -20.52 -2.27
N PHE A 213 32.37 -19.57 -3.15
CA PHE A 213 33.67 -19.24 -3.72
C PHE A 213 34.01 -17.78 -3.43
N THR A 214 35.27 -17.50 -3.10
CA THR A 214 35.75 -16.14 -2.77
C THR A 214 36.07 -15.30 -4.01
N SER A 215 36.20 -15.93 -5.18
CA SER A 215 36.49 -15.27 -6.45
C SER A 215 36.10 -16.12 -7.66
N GLU A 216 36.00 -15.50 -8.84
CA GLU A 216 35.80 -16.18 -10.12
C GLU A 216 36.94 -17.15 -10.45
N VAL A 217 38.16 -16.84 -10.02
CA VAL A 217 39.33 -17.71 -10.23
C VAL A 217 39.18 -19.02 -9.47
N GLU A 218 38.68 -18.95 -8.23
CA GLU A 218 38.40 -20.13 -7.41
C GLU A 218 37.28 -20.99 -8.00
N LEU A 219 36.19 -20.34 -8.43
CA LEU A 219 35.08 -21.01 -9.13
C LEU A 219 35.57 -21.75 -10.38
N MET A 220 36.38 -21.10 -11.21
CA MET A 220 36.88 -21.69 -12.46
C MET A 220 37.89 -22.83 -12.22
N LYS A 221 38.74 -22.74 -11.19
CA LYS A 221 39.59 -23.86 -10.77
C LYS A 221 38.75 -25.05 -10.33
N HIS A 222 37.65 -24.79 -9.62
CA HIS A 222 36.74 -25.84 -9.20
C HIS A 222 36.06 -26.52 -10.39
N PHE A 223 35.61 -25.75 -11.39
CA PHE A 223 35.06 -26.31 -12.64
C PHE A 223 36.05 -27.20 -13.38
N GLN A 224 37.34 -26.84 -13.38
CA GLN A 224 38.40 -27.68 -13.95
C GLN A 224 38.59 -28.96 -13.13
N SER A 225 38.58 -28.88 -11.80
CA SER A 225 38.74 -30.05 -10.92
C SER A 225 37.61 -31.07 -11.05
N LEU A 226 36.40 -30.61 -11.34
CA LEU A 226 35.23 -31.46 -11.59
C LEU A 226 35.13 -31.94 -13.05
N GLU A 227 36.08 -31.54 -13.91
CA GLU A 227 36.11 -31.86 -15.34
C GLU A 227 34.78 -31.58 -16.06
N ILE A 228 34.14 -30.44 -15.78
CA ILE A 228 32.82 -30.12 -16.35
C ILE A 228 32.88 -30.10 -17.89
N LYS A 229 32.07 -30.95 -18.52
CA LYS A 229 31.96 -31.16 -19.97
C LYS A 229 30.66 -30.54 -20.49
N ILE A 230 30.77 -29.69 -21.51
CA ILE A 230 29.66 -28.98 -22.14
C ILE A 230 29.43 -29.52 -23.55
N PRO A 231 28.18 -29.76 -23.98
CA PRO A 231 27.89 -30.20 -25.35
C PRO A 231 28.30 -29.16 -26.40
N LYS A 232 28.95 -29.60 -27.49
CA LYS A 232 29.32 -28.71 -28.60
C LYS A 232 28.08 -28.22 -29.35
N ALA A 233 28.09 -26.95 -29.76
CA ALA A 233 26.96 -26.36 -30.46
C ALA A 233 26.56 -27.12 -31.74
N GLU A 234 27.53 -27.72 -32.45
CA GLU A 234 27.33 -28.47 -33.69
C GLU A 234 26.77 -29.89 -33.47
N SER A 235 26.94 -30.48 -32.28
CA SER A 235 26.51 -31.86 -31.98
C SER A 235 25.20 -31.94 -31.18
N ARG A 236 24.68 -30.81 -30.69
CA ARG A 236 23.42 -30.75 -29.95
C ARG A 236 22.23 -31.18 -30.83
N SER A 237 21.51 -32.21 -30.41
CA SER A 237 20.21 -32.57 -30.98
C SER A 237 19.14 -31.54 -30.58
N GLY A 238 18.00 -31.57 -31.30
CA GLY A 238 16.82 -30.78 -30.89
C GLY A 238 16.29 -31.24 -29.53
N LEU A 239 15.56 -30.37 -28.81
CA LEU A 239 14.98 -30.74 -27.52
C LEU A 239 14.05 -31.96 -27.66
N PRO A 240 14.13 -32.96 -26.77
CA PRO A 240 13.09 -33.98 -26.67
C PRO A 240 11.75 -33.30 -26.35
N ARG A 241 10.64 -33.86 -26.87
CA ARG A 241 9.30 -33.39 -26.49
C ARG A 241 9.03 -33.77 -25.03
N GLY A 242 9.12 -32.78 -24.14
CA GLY A 242 8.72 -32.94 -22.74
C GLY A 242 9.69 -32.31 -21.75
N ILE A 243 9.33 -32.40 -20.46
CA ILE A 243 10.17 -31.95 -19.34
C ILE A 243 10.65 -33.16 -18.53
N ASN A 244 11.84 -33.06 -17.96
CA ASN A 244 12.33 -34.04 -16.99
C ASN A 244 11.84 -33.64 -15.59
N LEU A 245 11.30 -34.61 -14.84
CA LEU A 245 10.75 -34.39 -13.49
C LEU A 245 11.73 -34.69 -12.36
N GLY A 246 12.96 -35.13 -12.65
CA GLY A 246 14.04 -35.31 -11.67
C GLY A 246 14.48 -36.77 -11.47
N PRO A 247 15.52 -37.00 -10.65
CA PRO A 247 16.08 -38.34 -10.41
C PRO A 247 15.08 -39.35 -9.83
N ASP A 248 14.22 -38.94 -8.89
CA ASP A 248 13.23 -39.83 -8.27
C ASP A 248 12.24 -40.36 -9.33
N TRP A 249 11.90 -39.51 -10.30
CA TRP A 249 11.04 -39.87 -11.43
C TRP A 249 11.73 -40.83 -12.40
N GLU A 250 13.01 -40.62 -12.68
CA GLU A 250 13.79 -41.52 -13.55
C GLU A 250 13.98 -42.90 -12.92
N GLU A 251 14.23 -42.96 -11.60
CA GLU A 251 14.34 -44.22 -10.86
C GLU A 251 13.02 -45.01 -10.91
N ALA A 252 11.89 -44.35 -10.65
CA ALA A 252 10.56 -44.96 -10.71
C ALA A 252 10.24 -45.52 -12.12
N ASN A 253 10.76 -44.89 -13.17
CA ASN A 253 10.52 -45.27 -14.57
C ASN A 253 11.66 -46.09 -15.21
N LYS A 254 12.67 -46.51 -14.43
CA LYS A 254 13.81 -47.34 -14.87
C LYS A 254 14.67 -46.71 -15.97
N GLY A 255 14.88 -45.40 -15.93
CA GLY A 255 15.72 -44.66 -16.86
C GLY A 255 15.20 -43.26 -17.18
N PRO A 256 15.86 -42.52 -18.08
CA PRO A 256 15.44 -41.17 -18.45
C PRO A 256 14.02 -41.18 -19.02
N ALA A 257 13.10 -40.45 -18.39
CA ALA A 257 11.70 -40.38 -18.78
C ALA A 257 11.21 -38.93 -18.72
N TRP A 258 10.67 -38.42 -19.82
CA TRP A 258 10.12 -37.08 -19.92
C TRP A 258 8.60 -37.10 -19.90
N VAL A 259 8.01 -35.99 -19.49
CA VAL A 259 6.56 -35.79 -19.52
C VAL A 259 6.22 -34.76 -20.59
N ASP A 260 5.41 -35.19 -21.56
CA ASP A 260 4.78 -34.28 -22.51
C ASP A 260 3.59 -33.59 -21.82
N LEU A 261 3.72 -32.28 -21.60
CA LEU A 261 2.71 -31.51 -20.88
C LEU A 261 1.38 -31.46 -21.63
N ASP A 262 1.40 -31.42 -22.96
CA ASP A 262 0.17 -31.31 -23.75
C ASP A 262 -0.61 -32.62 -23.74
N LEU A 263 0.10 -33.76 -23.75
CA LEU A 263 -0.52 -35.08 -23.70
C LEU A 263 -0.96 -35.48 -22.27
N LEU A 264 -0.26 -35.03 -21.22
CA LEU A 264 -0.58 -35.37 -19.84
C LEU A 264 -2.01 -34.95 -19.46
N VAL A 265 -2.39 -33.70 -19.74
CA VAL A 265 -3.73 -33.19 -19.41
C VAL A 265 -4.83 -33.88 -20.21
N GLN A 266 -4.51 -34.43 -21.39
CA GLN A 266 -5.42 -35.18 -22.24
C GLN A 266 -5.59 -36.64 -21.79
N ALA A 267 -4.71 -37.16 -20.93
CA ALA A 267 -4.76 -38.55 -20.47
C ALA A 267 -5.96 -38.85 -19.55
N GLY A 268 -6.60 -37.82 -18.99
CA GLY A 268 -7.77 -37.98 -18.12
C GLY A 268 -7.42 -38.59 -16.77
N ARG A 269 -8.16 -39.63 -16.33
CA ARG A 269 -7.94 -40.27 -15.02
C ARG A 269 -6.80 -41.27 -15.09
N LEU A 270 -5.79 -41.08 -14.25
CA LEU A 270 -4.61 -41.94 -14.18
C LEU A 270 -4.81 -43.11 -13.18
N PRO A 271 -4.19 -44.28 -13.45
CA PRO A 271 -4.08 -45.38 -12.49
C PRO A 271 -3.38 -44.93 -11.20
N ASP A 272 -3.70 -45.57 -10.06
CA ASP A 272 -3.14 -45.20 -8.75
C ASP A 272 -1.61 -45.15 -8.74
N LYS A 273 -0.94 -46.10 -9.41
CA LYS A 273 0.51 -46.13 -9.54
C LYS A 273 1.07 -44.88 -10.22
N ASP A 274 0.52 -44.50 -11.38
CA ASP A 274 0.98 -43.32 -12.12
C ASP A 274 0.65 -42.02 -11.36
N VAL A 275 -0.47 -41.96 -10.63
CA VAL A 275 -0.79 -40.82 -9.76
C VAL A 275 0.21 -40.71 -8.62
N PHE A 276 0.57 -41.81 -7.96
CA PHE A 276 1.52 -41.78 -6.85
C PHE A 276 2.93 -41.40 -7.30
N GLU A 277 3.37 -41.87 -8.46
CA GLU A 277 4.66 -41.48 -9.05
C GLU A 277 4.67 -39.99 -9.46
N LEU A 278 3.62 -39.52 -10.15
CA LEU A 278 3.52 -38.15 -10.65
C LEU A 278 3.31 -37.12 -9.52
N LEU A 279 2.58 -37.49 -8.47
CA LEU A 279 2.31 -36.65 -7.30
C LEU A 279 3.36 -36.84 -6.18
N SER A 280 4.47 -37.54 -6.45
CA SER A 280 5.62 -37.54 -5.55
C SER A 280 6.20 -36.12 -5.43
N GLU A 281 6.80 -35.82 -4.28
CA GLU A 281 7.16 -34.44 -3.90
C GLU A 281 8.09 -33.76 -4.92
N GLU A 282 9.14 -34.45 -5.38
CA GLU A 282 10.06 -33.91 -6.39
C GLU A 282 9.40 -33.77 -7.77
N ALA A 283 8.78 -34.85 -8.25
CA ALA A 283 8.21 -34.87 -9.59
C ALA A 283 7.11 -33.82 -9.75
N PHE A 284 6.25 -33.69 -8.73
CA PHE A 284 5.14 -32.74 -8.75
C PHE A 284 5.62 -31.29 -8.68
N ASN A 285 6.63 -30.98 -7.87
CA ASN A 285 7.19 -29.62 -7.81
C ASN A 285 7.74 -29.19 -9.17
N ASN A 286 8.55 -30.04 -9.82
CA ASN A 286 9.10 -29.76 -11.15
C ASN A 286 7.99 -29.60 -12.20
N LEU A 287 6.96 -30.45 -12.15
CA LEU A 287 5.79 -30.37 -13.03
C LEU A 287 5.03 -29.04 -12.84
N ALA A 288 4.69 -28.70 -11.60
CA ALA A 288 3.92 -27.50 -11.26
C ALA A 288 4.67 -26.20 -11.63
N VAL A 289 5.98 -26.14 -11.39
CA VAL A 289 6.83 -25.00 -11.81
C VAL A 289 6.83 -24.85 -13.33
N ALA A 290 6.90 -25.95 -14.08
CA ALA A 290 6.87 -25.92 -15.54
C ALA A 290 5.53 -25.43 -16.10
N TYR A 291 4.39 -25.82 -15.49
CA TYR A 291 3.07 -25.28 -15.85
C TYR A 291 2.92 -23.80 -15.47
N LYS A 292 3.47 -23.38 -14.33
CA LYS A 292 3.46 -21.97 -13.89
C LYS A 292 4.13 -21.06 -14.90
N ILE A 293 5.36 -21.38 -15.27
CA ILE A 293 6.18 -20.54 -16.16
C ILE A 293 5.52 -20.40 -17.54
N ARG A 294 4.78 -21.41 -17.99
CA ARG A 294 4.02 -21.39 -19.24
C ARG A 294 2.64 -20.71 -19.12
N GLY A 295 2.24 -20.25 -17.95
CA GLY A 295 0.92 -19.64 -17.71
C GLY A 295 -0.24 -20.63 -17.75
N ARG A 296 0.01 -21.93 -17.53
CA ARG A 296 -0.95 -23.03 -17.70
C ARG A 296 -1.35 -23.71 -16.38
N ILE A 297 -1.20 -23.03 -15.24
CA ILE A 297 -1.56 -23.59 -13.91
C ILE A 297 -3.01 -24.10 -13.85
N GLN A 298 -3.95 -23.42 -14.50
CA GLN A 298 -5.35 -23.84 -14.47
C GLN A 298 -5.58 -25.21 -15.13
N GLU A 299 -4.80 -25.55 -16.15
CA GLU A 299 -4.92 -26.85 -16.84
C GLU A 299 -4.48 -28.00 -15.93
N ILE A 300 -3.33 -27.87 -15.27
CA ILE A 300 -2.85 -28.87 -14.31
C ILE A 300 -3.74 -28.93 -13.05
N ARG A 301 -4.30 -27.79 -12.61
CA ARG A 301 -5.29 -27.75 -11.51
C ARG A 301 -6.51 -28.59 -11.84
N ALA A 302 -7.12 -28.36 -13.00
CA ALA A 302 -8.28 -29.12 -13.45
C ALA A 302 -7.95 -30.62 -13.58
N PHE A 303 -6.78 -30.95 -14.11
CA PHE A 303 -6.29 -32.33 -14.23
C PHE A 303 -6.12 -33.04 -12.87
N ILE A 304 -5.53 -32.38 -11.88
CA ILE A 304 -5.35 -32.94 -10.52
C ILE A 304 -6.71 -33.08 -9.81
N GLN A 305 -7.59 -32.08 -9.94
CA GLN A 305 -8.95 -32.14 -9.39
C GLN A 305 -9.72 -33.34 -9.94
N ALA A 306 -9.58 -33.64 -11.23
CA ALA A 306 -10.18 -34.81 -11.86
C ALA A 306 -9.65 -36.15 -11.32
N GLN A 307 -8.51 -36.16 -10.59
CA GLN A 307 -8.01 -37.36 -9.91
C GLN A 307 -8.65 -37.63 -8.56
N LYS A 308 -9.37 -36.66 -7.96
CA LYS A 308 -10.02 -36.77 -6.64
C LYS A 308 -11.22 -37.73 -6.71
N ILE A 309 -11.37 -38.59 -5.70
CA ILE A 309 -12.50 -39.51 -5.58
C ILE A 309 -13.45 -38.97 -4.51
N GLU A 310 -14.74 -38.90 -4.81
CA GLU A 310 -15.75 -38.45 -3.84
C GLU A 310 -15.78 -39.41 -2.62
N GLN A 311 -15.56 -38.88 -1.42
CA GLN A 311 -15.74 -39.63 -0.16
C GLN A 311 -17.20 -39.52 0.28
N LEU A 312 -17.90 -40.65 0.36
CA LEU A 312 -19.21 -40.75 1.01
C LEU A 312 -19.05 -40.58 2.53
N ALA A 313 -18.95 -39.34 3.02
CA ALA A 313 -19.03 -39.07 4.45
C ALA A 313 -20.46 -39.29 4.96
N PRO A 314 -20.68 -39.91 6.14
CA PRO A 314 -22.00 -39.97 6.76
C PRO A 314 -22.57 -38.54 6.94
N LYS A 315 -23.80 -38.29 6.51
CA LYS A 315 -24.51 -37.01 6.69
C LYS A 315 -25.48 -37.12 7.88
N LEU A 316 -25.74 -36.02 8.58
CA LEU A 316 -26.83 -35.95 9.57
C LEU A 316 -28.15 -35.93 8.80
N GLU A 317 -28.62 -37.13 8.44
CA GLU A 317 -29.88 -37.32 7.72
C GLU A 317 -31.08 -37.12 8.63
N ASP A 318 -32.13 -36.50 8.10
CA ASP A 318 -33.40 -36.35 8.81
C ASP A 318 -34.23 -37.63 8.78
N VAL A 319 -33.74 -38.68 9.43
CA VAL A 319 -34.39 -40.00 9.47
C VAL A 319 -35.70 -39.99 10.25
N ALA A 320 -35.90 -39.03 11.16
CA ALA A 320 -37.08 -38.90 12.00
C ALA A 320 -38.04 -37.78 11.55
N GLY A 321 -37.80 -37.13 10.41
CA GLY A 321 -38.72 -36.15 9.80
C GLY A 321 -38.85 -34.80 10.53
N ALA A 322 -37.82 -34.38 11.28
CA ALA A 322 -37.76 -33.12 12.01
C ALA A 322 -37.98 -31.88 11.11
N ALA A 323 -37.51 -31.88 9.87
CA ALA A 323 -37.73 -30.76 8.94
C ALA A 323 -39.21 -30.56 8.62
N SER A 324 -39.96 -31.66 8.47
CA SER A 324 -41.41 -31.62 8.27
C SER A 324 -42.15 -31.11 9.52
N ILE A 325 -41.64 -31.43 10.71
CA ILE A 325 -42.17 -30.96 11.98
C ILE A 325 -41.90 -29.46 12.16
N ILE A 326 -40.71 -28.98 11.82
CA ILE A 326 -40.36 -27.55 11.81
C ILE A 326 -41.26 -26.77 10.83
N ALA A 327 -41.52 -27.32 9.64
CA ALA A 327 -42.43 -26.70 8.67
C ALA A 327 -43.86 -26.57 9.22
N LYS A 328 -44.36 -27.58 9.95
CA LYS A 328 -45.67 -27.55 10.62
C LYS A 328 -45.73 -26.48 11.72
N LEU A 329 -44.66 -26.30 12.49
CA LEU A 329 -44.57 -25.25 13.52
C LEU A 329 -44.64 -23.82 12.96
N GLY A 330 -44.40 -23.65 11.66
CA GLY A 330 -44.55 -22.37 10.96
C GLY A 330 -45.97 -22.02 10.51
N LEU A 331 -46.95 -22.92 10.69
CA LEU A 331 -48.34 -22.69 10.28
C LEU A 331 -49.07 -21.79 11.30
N PRO A 332 -49.76 -20.72 10.85
CA PRO A 332 -50.39 -19.75 11.74
C PRO A 332 -51.65 -20.24 12.47
N GLU A 333 -52.24 -21.36 12.03
CA GLU A 333 -53.54 -21.86 12.52
C GLU A 333 -53.45 -22.86 13.70
N MET A 334 -52.26 -23.05 14.29
CA MET A 334 -52.03 -24.03 15.35
C MET A 334 -52.40 -23.51 16.74
N THR A 335 -53.12 -24.32 17.52
CA THR A 335 -53.41 -24.00 18.93
C THR A 335 -52.16 -24.11 19.81
N SER A 336 -52.18 -23.46 20.98
CA SER A 336 -51.04 -23.51 21.91
C SER A 336 -50.75 -24.91 22.44
N GLU A 337 -51.75 -25.78 22.57
CA GLU A 337 -51.59 -27.16 23.04
C GLU A 337 -51.02 -28.06 21.95
N GLU A 338 -51.53 -27.95 20.71
CA GLU A 338 -50.97 -28.63 19.53
C GLU A 338 -49.51 -28.21 19.30
N ARG A 339 -49.19 -26.94 19.52
CA ARG A 339 -47.83 -26.43 19.37
C ARG A 339 -46.85 -27.06 20.36
N LYS A 340 -47.25 -27.23 21.63
CA LYS A 340 -46.42 -27.92 22.62
C LYS A 340 -46.18 -29.39 22.23
N LEU A 341 -47.23 -30.09 21.77
CA LEU A 341 -47.11 -31.47 21.34
C LEU A 341 -46.17 -31.63 20.14
N VAL A 342 -46.29 -30.77 19.13
CA VAL A 342 -45.43 -30.78 17.94
C VAL A 342 -43.98 -30.42 18.30
N GLN A 343 -43.76 -29.52 19.27
CA GLN A 343 -42.42 -29.21 19.79
C GLN A 343 -41.78 -30.37 20.54
N GLU A 344 -42.57 -31.16 21.27
CA GLU A 344 -42.09 -32.38 21.94
C GLU A 344 -41.70 -33.46 20.92
N GLN A 345 -42.53 -33.67 19.89
CA GLN A 345 -42.19 -34.54 18.75
C GLN A 345 -40.91 -34.09 18.04
N LEU A 346 -40.67 -32.77 17.91
CA LEU A 346 -39.44 -32.25 17.33
C LEU A 346 -38.21 -32.61 18.18
N ARG A 347 -38.30 -32.55 19.51
CA ARG A 347 -37.20 -32.93 20.42
C ARG A 347 -36.88 -34.43 20.32
N GLU A 348 -37.90 -35.28 20.23
CA GLU A 348 -37.71 -36.72 20.02
C GLU A 348 -37.07 -37.02 18.65
N ALA A 349 -37.52 -36.33 17.59
CA ALA A 349 -36.95 -36.47 16.25
C ALA A 349 -35.47 -36.05 16.23
N HIS A 350 -35.13 -34.94 16.89
CA HIS A 350 -33.75 -34.49 17.10
C HIS A 350 -32.89 -35.55 17.83
N ALA A 351 -33.42 -36.19 18.88
CA ALA A 351 -32.71 -37.26 19.58
C ALA A 351 -32.43 -38.48 18.68
N LYS A 352 -33.43 -38.94 17.91
CA LYS A 352 -33.29 -40.07 16.98
C LYS A 352 -32.32 -39.80 15.83
N ASN A 353 -32.36 -38.59 15.25
CA ASN A 353 -31.42 -38.19 14.20
C ASN A 353 -29.97 -38.20 14.71
N ARG A 354 -29.72 -37.76 15.95
CA ARG A 354 -28.39 -37.84 16.59
C ARG A 354 -27.92 -39.29 16.74
N GLU A 355 -28.77 -40.17 17.25
CA GLU A 355 -28.44 -41.58 17.48
C GLU A 355 -28.09 -42.33 16.18
N HIS A 356 -28.91 -42.18 15.14
CA HIS A 356 -28.66 -42.77 13.82
C HIS A 356 -27.32 -42.31 13.25
N TYR A 357 -27.04 -41.02 13.39
CA TYR A 357 -25.80 -40.42 12.92
C TYR A 357 -24.56 -40.95 13.65
N GLN A 358 -24.63 -41.08 14.98
CA GLN A 358 -23.54 -41.63 15.80
C GLN A 358 -23.18 -43.06 15.35
N ASN A 359 -24.19 -43.86 15.02
CA ASN A 359 -24.02 -45.24 14.58
C ASN A 359 -23.39 -45.35 13.18
N ALA A 360 -23.78 -44.47 12.24
CA ALA A 360 -23.21 -44.45 10.89
C ALA A 360 -21.70 -44.14 10.87
N ILE A 361 -21.24 -43.26 11.78
CA ILE A 361 -19.82 -42.89 11.91
C ILE A 361 -18.98 -44.07 12.37
N ASN A 362 -19.44 -44.80 13.39
CA ASN A 362 -18.72 -45.92 13.97
C ASN A 362 -18.47 -47.04 12.94
N ASN A 363 -19.41 -47.24 12.01
CA ASN A 363 -19.30 -48.27 10.97
C ASN A 363 -18.41 -47.85 9.79
N PHE A 364 -18.33 -46.56 9.47
CA PHE A 364 -17.56 -46.06 8.31
C PHE A 364 -16.04 -45.95 8.57
N ALA A 365 -15.61 -45.83 9.82
CA ALA A 365 -14.21 -45.60 10.17
C ALA A 365 -13.25 -46.78 9.86
N GLY A 366 -13.75 -47.98 9.56
CA GLY A 366 -12.97 -49.23 9.53
C GLY A 366 -12.72 -49.94 8.18
N SER A 367 -13.20 -49.45 7.02
CA SER A 367 -13.08 -50.19 5.74
C SER A 367 -11.77 -49.93 4.97
N LEU A 368 -11.22 -50.97 4.32
CA LEU A 368 -9.99 -50.91 3.50
C LEU A 368 -10.14 -50.03 2.25
N GLU A 369 -11.31 -50.03 1.63
CA GLU A 369 -11.64 -49.14 0.49
C GLU A 369 -11.64 -47.66 0.91
N ALA A 370 -12.13 -47.33 2.11
CA ALA A 370 -12.08 -45.97 2.63
C ALA A 370 -10.63 -45.53 2.91
N GLN A 371 -9.73 -46.44 3.30
CA GLN A 371 -8.31 -46.13 3.49
C GLN A 371 -7.58 -45.84 2.17
N ALA A 372 -7.83 -46.62 1.12
CA ALA A 372 -7.24 -46.39 -0.21
C ALA A 372 -7.72 -45.07 -0.83
N ILE A 373 -9.03 -44.79 -0.74
CA ILE A 373 -9.62 -43.50 -1.18
C ILE A 373 -9.05 -42.33 -0.38
N ARG A 374 -8.87 -42.49 0.94
CA ARG A 374 -8.22 -41.48 1.80
C ARG A 374 -6.79 -41.20 1.35
N ASN A 375 -5.97 -42.22 1.13
CA ASN A 375 -4.57 -42.03 0.73
C ASN A 375 -4.48 -41.31 -0.63
N ARG A 376 -5.29 -41.70 -1.62
CA ARG A 376 -5.32 -41.02 -2.92
C ARG A 376 -5.76 -39.55 -2.78
N ASN A 377 -6.85 -39.29 -2.07
CA ASN A 377 -7.32 -37.92 -1.86
C ASN A 377 -6.32 -37.08 -1.06
N GLN A 378 -5.62 -37.66 -0.07
CA GLN A 378 -4.56 -36.97 0.67
C GLN A 378 -3.41 -36.53 -0.24
N LEU A 379 -2.99 -37.38 -1.19
CA LEU A 379 -1.97 -37.03 -2.18
C LEU A 379 -2.47 -35.96 -3.17
N VAL A 380 -3.71 -36.07 -3.63
CA VAL A 380 -4.35 -35.05 -4.49
C VAL A 380 -4.47 -33.71 -3.76
N ASP A 381 -4.93 -33.71 -2.50
CA ASP A 381 -5.04 -32.50 -1.67
C ASP A 381 -3.66 -31.93 -1.30
N ALA A 382 -2.64 -32.78 -1.11
CA ALA A 382 -1.26 -32.34 -0.98
C ALA A 382 -0.75 -31.67 -2.26
N ALA A 383 -0.97 -32.29 -3.42
CA ALA A 383 -0.59 -31.74 -4.72
C ALA A 383 -1.30 -30.43 -5.03
N LEU A 384 -2.61 -30.30 -4.73
CA LEU A 384 -3.35 -29.05 -4.90
C LEU A 384 -2.82 -27.94 -3.96
N ARG A 385 -2.47 -28.28 -2.71
CA ARG A 385 -1.82 -27.32 -1.78
C ARG A 385 -0.46 -26.86 -2.31
N THR A 386 0.35 -27.78 -2.81
CA THR A 386 1.65 -27.48 -3.44
C THR A 386 1.47 -26.62 -4.69
N LEU A 387 0.50 -26.93 -5.55
CA LEU A 387 0.21 -26.17 -6.77
C LEU A 387 -0.21 -24.73 -6.45
N THR A 388 -1.08 -24.53 -5.47
CA THR A 388 -1.50 -23.17 -5.09
C THR A 388 -0.38 -22.40 -4.38
N SER A 389 0.50 -23.09 -3.65
CA SER A 389 1.74 -22.48 -3.16
C SER A 389 2.62 -21.97 -4.29
N ILE A 390 2.81 -22.80 -5.31
CA ILE A 390 3.62 -22.46 -6.47
C ILE A 390 2.97 -21.32 -7.25
N GLU A 391 1.64 -21.29 -7.39
CA GLU A 391 0.90 -20.17 -7.98
C GLU A 391 1.12 -18.86 -7.22
N ALA A 392 0.98 -18.89 -5.89
CA ALA A 392 1.09 -17.71 -5.01
C ALA A 392 2.52 -17.25 -4.73
N ALA A 393 3.52 -18.14 -4.90
CA ALA A 393 4.92 -17.76 -4.77
C ALA A 393 5.26 -16.72 -5.83
N SER A 394 6.06 -15.71 -5.50
CA SER A 394 6.72 -14.92 -6.53
C SER A 394 7.80 -15.76 -7.22
N PHE A 395 8.39 -15.27 -8.32
CA PHE A 395 9.53 -15.96 -8.95
C PHE A 395 10.86 -15.70 -8.20
N ASN A 396 10.88 -15.99 -6.89
CA ASN A 396 12.05 -15.99 -6.02
C ASN A 396 12.62 -17.41 -5.87
N ALA A 397 13.79 -17.55 -5.24
CA ALA A 397 14.43 -18.84 -5.04
C ALA A 397 13.64 -19.78 -4.11
N GLU A 398 12.68 -19.27 -3.32
CA GLU A 398 11.71 -20.08 -2.57
C GLU A 398 10.94 -21.05 -3.47
N ILE A 399 10.66 -20.69 -4.73
CA ILE A 399 9.99 -21.60 -5.69
C ILE A 399 10.81 -22.88 -5.97
N LEU A 400 12.11 -22.85 -5.66
CA LEU A 400 13.03 -24.00 -5.77
C LEU A 400 13.20 -24.76 -4.44
N SER A 401 12.77 -24.18 -3.30
CA SER A 401 12.91 -24.78 -1.96
C SER A 401 11.76 -25.75 -1.67
N ARG A 402 12.08 -26.96 -1.20
CA ARG A 402 11.10 -27.99 -0.80
C ARG A 402 10.30 -27.64 0.47
N ARG A 403 10.49 -26.45 1.05
CA ARG A 403 9.88 -26.03 2.33
C ARG A 403 9.07 -24.74 2.24
N SER A 404 8.16 -24.60 1.27
CA SER A 404 7.19 -23.51 1.35
C SER A 404 6.13 -23.80 2.43
N ASN A 405 6.36 -23.30 3.64
CA ASN A 405 5.36 -23.21 4.72
C ASN A 405 4.15 -22.31 4.34
N ARG A 406 4.23 -21.60 3.21
CA ARG A 406 3.17 -20.77 2.64
C ARG A 406 2.05 -21.61 2.02
N ALA A 407 2.40 -22.78 1.47
CA ALA A 407 1.53 -23.78 0.84
C ALA A 407 0.37 -24.30 1.70
N ARG A 408 0.50 -24.19 3.03
CA ARG A 408 -0.52 -24.71 3.96
C ARG A 408 -1.81 -23.88 4.00
N ARG A 409 -1.91 -22.81 3.21
CA ARG A 409 -2.97 -21.79 3.29
C ARG A 409 -3.78 -21.61 2.00
N ALA A 410 -3.79 -22.58 1.10
CA ALA A 410 -4.56 -22.43 -0.13
C ALA A 410 -5.15 -23.78 -0.56
N GLU A 411 -6.13 -24.19 0.22
CA GLU A 411 -7.05 -25.28 -0.05
C GLU A 411 -8.39 -24.65 -0.50
N VAL A 412 -9.09 -25.26 -1.45
CA VAL A 412 -10.49 -24.90 -1.75
C VAL A 412 -11.32 -25.97 -1.08
N VAL A 413 -12.16 -25.60 -0.12
CA VAL A 413 -13.14 -26.52 0.46
C VAL A 413 -14.16 -26.83 -0.63
N THR A 414 -14.14 -28.07 -1.13
CA THR A 414 -15.05 -28.54 -2.19
C THR A 414 -16.50 -28.44 -1.71
N THR A 415 -17.37 -27.88 -2.56
CA THR A 415 -18.81 -27.73 -2.29
C THR A 415 -19.55 -29.06 -2.07
N ASP A 416 -18.97 -30.18 -2.52
CA ASP A 416 -19.59 -31.51 -2.45
C ASP A 416 -19.17 -32.34 -1.23
N SER A 417 -18.17 -31.91 -0.47
CA SER A 417 -17.87 -32.55 0.81
C SER A 417 -18.86 -32.03 1.85
N SER A 418 -19.91 -32.79 2.12
CA SER A 418 -20.72 -32.61 3.33
C SER A 418 -19.78 -32.47 4.52
N VAL A 419 -19.71 -31.27 5.10
CA VAL A 419 -18.87 -30.96 6.25
C VAL A 419 -19.16 -32.01 7.29
N ALA A 420 -18.16 -32.83 7.63
CA ALA A 420 -18.36 -33.97 8.49
C ALA A 420 -18.71 -33.46 9.90
N ILE A 421 -20.00 -33.37 10.19
CA ILE A 421 -20.58 -33.19 11.54
C ILE A 421 -20.06 -34.31 12.48
N ALA A 422 -19.42 -35.35 11.92
CA ALA A 422 -19.00 -36.59 12.54
C ALA A 422 -17.93 -36.39 13.62
N HIS A 423 -17.31 -35.21 13.62
CA HIS A 423 -16.28 -34.87 14.58
C HIS A 423 -16.69 -33.70 15.49
N LEU A 424 -17.93 -33.18 15.38
CA LEU A 424 -18.41 -32.16 16.31
C LEU A 424 -18.68 -32.77 17.69
N ASP A 425 -17.95 -32.29 18.69
CA ASP A 425 -18.21 -32.53 20.09
C ASP A 425 -19.26 -31.53 20.59
N LEU A 426 -20.52 -31.97 20.58
CA LEU A 426 -21.68 -31.23 21.10
C LEU A 426 -21.89 -31.46 22.60
N GLU A 427 -21.24 -32.46 23.19
CA GLU A 427 -21.35 -32.81 24.62
C GLU A 427 -20.30 -32.11 25.48
N GLY A 428 -19.21 -31.65 24.87
CA GLY A 428 -18.20 -30.81 25.50
C GLY A 428 -18.69 -29.40 25.87
N PRO A 429 -17.79 -28.53 26.36
CA PRO A 429 -18.15 -27.18 26.78
C PRO A 429 -18.77 -26.37 25.64
N ALA A 430 -20.01 -25.93 25.83
CA ALA A 430 -20.79 -25.19 24.85
C ALA A 430 -21.64 -24.10 25.53
N TYR A 431 -22.06 -23.09 24.78
CA TYR A 431 -23.12 -22.20 25.23
C TYR A 431 -24.47 -22.85 24.95
N ARG A 432 -25.20 -23.15 26.03
CA ARG A 432 -26.55 -23.71 25.98
C ARG A 432 -27.58 -22.67 26.39
N GLY A 433 -28.76 -22.72 25.79
CA GLY A 433 -29.83 -21.77 26.06
C GLY A 433 -31.18 -22.22 25.53
N TYR A 434 -32.14 -21.31 25.60
CA TYR A 434 -33.52 -21.56 25.21
C TYR A 434 -33.70 -21.44 23.69
N CYS A 435 -34.22 -22.48 23.04
CA CYS A 435 -34.51 -22.46 21.61
C CYS A 435 -35.96 -22.05 21.34
N LEU A 436 -36.18 -20.97 20.57
CA LEU A 436 -37.53 -20.49 20.23
C LEU A 436 -38.34 -21.42 19.31
N VAL A 437 -37.70 -22.39 18.65
CA VAL A 437 -38.35 -23.32 17.72
C VAL A 437 -38.82 -24.58 18.45
N CYS A 438 -37.89 -25.32 19.06
CA CYS A 438 -38.20 -26.55 19.78
C CYS A 438 -38.54 -26.36 21.25
N CYS A 439 -38.43 -25.14 21.79
CA CYS A 439 -38.65 -24.80 23.21
C CYS A 439 -37.83 -25.64 24.20
N GLY A 440 -36.67 -26.16 23.77
CA GLY A 440 -35.71 -26.78 24.69
C GLY A 440 -34.97 -25.70 25.49
N GLU A 441 -34.79 -25.91 26.79
CA GLU A 441 -34.18 -24.93 27.72
C GLU A 441 -32.64 -25.04 27.80
N ASP A 442 -32.06 -26.18 27.40
CA ASP A 442 -30.62 -26.47 27.51
C ASP A 442 -30.01 -26.96 26.18
N GLU A 443 -30.31 -26.24 25.11
CA GLU A 443 -29.90 -26.62 23.75
C GLU A 443 -28.63 -25.89 23.31
N VAL A 444 -27.76 -26.56 22.55
CA VAL A 444 -26.56 -25.93 21.97
C VAL A 444 -26.99 -24.88 20.94
N MET A 445 -26.73 -23.61 21.26
CA MET A 445 -27.14 -22.48 20.41
C MET A 445 -26.25 -22.37 19.17
N SER A 446 -26.74 -21.68 18.14
CA SER A 446 -26.01 -21.48 16.88
C SER A 446 -25.94 -20.02 16.45
N ILE A 447 -24.91 -19.71 15.65
CA ILE A 447 -24.72 -18.45 14.94
C ILE A 447 -24.84 -18.76 13.45
N CYS A 448 -25.76 -18.11 12.77
CA CYS A 448 -26.05 -18.38 11.37
C CYS A 448 -25.58 -17.24 10.48
N LEU A 449 -24.89 -17.60 9.40
CA LEU A 449 -24.35 -16.67 8.41
C LEU A 449 -25.20 -16.72 7.13
N LYS A 450 -25.61 -15.54 6.66
CA LYS A 450 -26.37 -15.34 5.42
C LYS A 450 -25.47 -15.55 4.19
N ALA A 451 -26.08 -15.86 3.05
CA ALA A 451 -25.39 -15.83 1.76
C ALA A 451 -24.96 -14.41 1.38
N PHE A 452 -23.79 -14.28 0.75
CA PHE A 452 -23.33 -13.03 0.17
C PHE A 452 -24.14 -12.65 -1.07
N ASP A 453 -24.30 -11.35 -1.28
CA ASP A 453 -24.66 -10.82 -2.59
C ASP A 453 -23.52 -11.09 -3.58
N ALA A 454 -23.86 -11.45 -4.82
CA ALA A 454 -22.90 -11.93 -5.83
C ALA A 454 -21.72 -10.95 -6.09
N GLU A 455 -21.92 -9.66 -5.84
CA GLU A 455 -20.91 -8.61 -6.03
C GLU A 455 -19.82 -8.56 -4.94
N HIS A 456 -19.94 -9.31 -3.84
CA HIS A 456 -19.05 -9.20 -2.67
C HIS A 456 -18.36 -10.50 -2.27
N ILE A 457 -18.47 -11.53 -3.11
CA ILE A 457 -17.98 -12.90 -2.88
C ILE A 457 -16.46 -12.97 -2.64
N ASP A 458 -15.68 -12.06 -3.25
CA ASP A 458 -14.21 -12.10 -3.23
C ASP A 458 -13.56 -11.06 -2.28
N ASP A 459 -14.36 -10.24 -1.60
CA ASP A 459 -13.84 -9.11 -0.80
C ASP A 459 -12.94 -9.60 0.36
N ASN A 460 -13.27 -10.75 0.95
CA ASN A 460 -12.55 -11.34 2.08
C ASN A 460 -11.35 -12.21 1.67
N THR A 461 -11.10 -12.35 0.37
CA THR A 461 -9.99 -13.15 -0.20
C THR A 461 -8.96 -12.27 -0.91
N THR A 462 -9.14 -10.95 -0.89
CA THR A 462 -8.15 -9.97 -1.35
C THR A 462 -6.87 -10.02 -0.51
N ASP A 463 -5.73 -9.64 -1.09
CA ASP A 463 -4.45 -9.50 -0.36
C ASP A 463 -4.58 -8.63 0.89
N PHE A 464 -5.40 -7.58 0.81
CA PHE A 464 -5.70 -6.74 1.96
C PHE A 464 -6.40 -7.52 3.08
N ALA A 465 -7.44 -8.29 2.77
CA ALA A 465 -8.17 -9.07 3.75
C ALA A 465 -7.32 -10.19 4.37
N LEU A 466 -6.44 -10.81 3.57
CA LEU A 466 -5.50 -11.84 4.03
C LEU A 466 -4.47 -11.29 5.01
N ASN A 467 -3.93 -10.09 4.72
CA ASN A 467 -2.93 -9.44 5.57
C ASN A 467 -3.56 -8.74 6.79
N PHE A 468 -4.81 -8.29 6.68
CA PHE A 468 -5.49 -7.49 7.70
C PHE A 468 -6.90 -8.00 8.01
N PRO A 469 -7.04 -9.24 8.52
CA PRO A 469 -8.36 -9.87 8.73
C PRO A 469 -9.24 -9.12 9.72
N LEU A 470 -8.65 -8.48 10.75
CA LEU A 470 -9.40 -7.64 11.71
C LEU A 470 -9.98 -6.39 11.03
N ALA A 471 -9.28 -5.84 10.05
CA ALA A 471 -9.74 -4.68 9.28
C ALA A 471 -10.85 -5.07 8.31
N ALA A 472 -10.66 -6.17 7.57
CA ALA A 472 -11.68 -6.69 6.64
C ALA A 472 -12.99 -7.05 7.36
N GLY A 473 -12.90 -7.69 8.52
CA GLY A 473 -14.09 -8.12 9.28
C GLY A 473 -14.90 -6.97 9.87
N SER A 474 -14.30 -5.78 9.99
CA SER A 474 -14.98 -4.56 10.45
C SER A 474 -15.76 -3.83 9.34
N SER A 475 -15.75 -4.36 8.12
CA SER A 475 -16.50 -3.76 7.01
C SER A 475 -18.01 -3.89 7.24
N THR A 476 -18.78 -2.87 6.86
CA THR A 476 -20.25 -2.88 7.01
C THR A 476 -20.91 -4.04 6.26
N LYS A 477 -20.29 -4.50 5.18
CA LYS A 477 -20.74 -5.66 4.39
C LYS A 477 -20.70 -6.95 5.23
N ASN A 478 -19.58 -7.21 5.90
CA ASN A 478 -19.41 -8.40 6.73
C ASN A 478 -20.30 -8.39 8.00
N VAL A 479 -20.53 -7.22 8.58
CA VAL A 479 -21.40 -7.06 9.78
C VAL A 479 -22.85 -7.48 9.51
N ASN A 480 -23.33 -7.31 8.28
CA ASN A 480 -24.70 -7.65 7.91
C ASN A 480 -24.91 -9.14 7.60
N MET A 481 -23.83 -9.94 7.59
CA MET A 481 -23.89 -11.37 7.31
C MET A 481 -24.48 -12.20 8.45
N ILE A 482 -24.39 -11.74 9.69
CA ILE A 482 -24.94 -12.50 10.81
C ILE A 482 -26.47 -12.36 10.80
N SER A 483 -27.18 -13.49 10.76
CA SER A 483 -28.63 -13.53 10.94
C SER A 483 -29.00 -13.16 12.37
N SER A 484 -30.10 -12.43 12.55
CA SER A 484 -30.62 -12.12 13.87
C SER A 484 -31.21 -13.34 14.59
N GLN A 485 -31.32 -14.49 13.91
CA GLN A 485 -31.83 -15.72 14.52
C GLN A 485 -30.86 -16.30 15.55
N ASN A 486 -31.43 -16.81 16.64
CA ASN A 486 -30.69 -17.49 17.68
C ASN A 486 -31.49 -18.71 18.14
N VAL A 487 -31.31 -19.80 17.40
CA VAL A 487 -31.97 -21.08 17.61
C VAL A 487 -30.91 -22.17 17.83
N CYS A 488 -31.32 -23.33 18.33
CA CYS A 488 -30.38 -24.43 18.52
C CYS A 488 -29.81 -24.92 17.19
N PHE A 489 -28.62 -25.51 17.25
CA PHE A 489 -27.87 -25.98 16.08
C PHE A 489 -28.68 -26.94 15.21
N GLN A 490 -29.49 -27.82 15.79
CA GLN A 490 -30.30 -28.78 15.03
C GLN A 490 -31.50 -28.15 14.33
N CYS A 491 -32.21 -27.24 15.00
CA CYS A 491 -33.30 -26.48 14.39
C CYS A 491 -32.78 -25.61 13.24
N ALA A 492 -31.59 -25.01 13.37
CA ALA A 492 -30.98 -24.25 12.28
C ALA A 492 -30.61 -25.15 11.08
N LEU A 493 -30.01 -26.32 11.35
CA LEU A 493 -29.51 -27.22 10.32
C LEU A 493 -30.63 -27.91 9.52
N LEU A 494 -31.73 -28.26 10.19
CA LEU A 494 -32.87 -28.99 9.61
C LEU A 494 -33.99 -28.04 9.14
N ALA A 495 -33.74 -26.73 9.14
CA ALA A 495 -34.69 -25.75 8.63
C ALA A 495 -34.96 -25.98 7.13
N PRO A 496 -36.23 -25.90 6.66
CA PRO A 496 -36.58 -26.15 5.27
C PRO A 496 -35.80 -25.25 4.30
N SER A 497 -35.26 -25.83 3.22
CA SER A 497 -34.60 -25.13 2.11
C SER A 497 -33.36 -24.29 2.47
N GLY A 498 -32.71 -24.54 3.61
CA GLY A 498 -31.51 -23.79 4.02
C GLY A 498 -31.80 -22.31 4.38
N MET A 499 -33.03 -22.03 4.80
CA MET A 499 -33.50 -20.69 5.14
C MET A 499 -33.52 -20.47 6.67
N SER A 500 -33.34 -19.23 7.10
CA SER A 500 -33.53 -18.83 8.50
C SER A 500 -35.02 -18.81 8.88
N ILE A 501 -35.33 -18.73 10.18
CA ILE A 501 -36.72 -18.51 10.66
C ILE A 501 -37.33 -17.20 10.15
N PHE A 502 -36.50 -16.27 9.67
CA PHE A 502 -36.89 -15.01 9.06
C PHE A 502 -36.88 -15.06 7.53
N LYS A 503 -36.77 -16.27 6.94
CA LYS A 503 -36.71 -16.50 5.48
C LYS A 503 -35.50 -15.85 4.80
N GLU A 504 -34.37 -15.81 5.50
CA GLU A 504 -33.09 -15.37 4.92
C GLU A 504 -32.31 -16.58 4.42
N GLN A 505 -31.67 -16.51 3.25
CA GLN A 505 -30.85 -17.61 2.74
C GLN A 505 -29.59 -17.77 3.61
N LEU A 506 -29.41 -18.95 4.22
CA LEU A 506 -28.24 -19.26 5.03
C LEU A 506 -27.16 -19.92 4.17
N LYS A 507 -25.90 -19.60 4.50
CA LYS A 507 -24.70 -20.15 3.87
C LYS A 507 -23.90 -21.04 4.81
N ALA A 508 -23.89 -20.72 6.10
CA ALA A 508 -23.21 -21.53 7.11
C ALA A 508 -23.92 -21.43 8.48
N ILE A 509 -23.76 -22.50 9.27
CA ILE A 509 -24.33 -22.61 10.62
C ILE A 509 -23.22 -23.04 11.57
N ILE A 510 -22.94 -22.18 12.55
CA ILE A 510 -21.83 -22.34 13.47
C ILE A 510 -22.39 -22.66 14.87
N PRO A 511 -22.13 -23.84 15.43
CA PRO A 511 -22.54 -24.16 16.80
C PRO A 511 -21.67 -23.38 17.80
N ALA A 512 -22.28 -22.91 18.90
CA ALA A 512 -21.58 -22.24 19.99
C ALA A 512 -20.91 -23.26 20.93
N VAL A 513 -19.92 -23.99 20.40
CA VAL A 513 -19.14 -25.03 21.11
C VAL A 513 -17.69 -24.63 21.28
N HIS A 514 -16.95 -25.35 22.14
CA HIS A 514 -15.57 -25.06 22.45
C HIS A 514 -14.69 -25.01 21.19
N TYR A 515 -13.92 -23.93 21.01
CA TYR A 515 -13.07 -23.74 19.83
C TYR A 515 -11.72 -24.48 19.97
N GLY A 516 -11.77 -25.81 19.91
CA GLY A 516 -10.61 -26.69 20.02
C GLY A 516 -10.79 -27.98 19.21
N GLY A 517 -9.71 -28.76 19.05
CA GLY A 517 -9.75 -30.09 18.43
C GLY A 517 -10.54 -30.15 17.12
N HIS A 518 -11.51 -31.06 17.07
CA HIS A 518 -12.37 -31.25 15.91
C HIS A 518 -13.42 -30.14 15.71
N ASN A 519 -13.94 -29.55 16.79
CA ASN A 519 -14.87 -28.42 16.72
C ASN A 519 -14.25 -27.24 15.96
N LYS A 520 -12.98 -26.96 16.23
CA LYS A 520 -12.23 -25.93 15.50
C LYS A 520 -12.15 -26.19 13.99
N LYS A 521 -12.04 -27.45 13.57
CA LYS A 521 -12.00 -27.81 12.14
C LYS A 521 -13.33 -27.50 11.48
N TYR A 522 -14.44 -28.00 12.05
CA TYR A 522 -15.79 -27.72 11.56
C TYR A 522 -16.09 -26.23 11.49
N ILE A 523 -15.81 -25.50 12.58
CA ILE A 523 -16.08 -24.05 12.66
C ILE A 523 -15.30 -23.31 11.56
N ASN A 524 -14.03 -23.64 11.34
CA ASN A 524 -13.25 -23.00 10.28
C ASN A 524 -13.75 -23.35 8.88
N GLU A 525 -14.14 -24.61 8.62
CA GLU A 525 -14.72 -25.02 7.34
C GLU A 525 -16.02 -24.25 7.03
N GLN A 526 -16.93 -24.15 8.01
CA GLN A 526 -18.14 -23.33 7.89
C GLN A 526 -17.82 -21.85 7.64
N LEU A 527 -16.82 -21.31 8.33
CA LEU A 527 -16.38 -19.95 8.13
C LEU A 527 -15.75 -19.74 6.74
N TYR A 528 -14.99 -20.70 6.21
CA TYR A 528 -14.47 -20.58 4.84
C TYR A 528 -15.61 -20.59 3.82
N PHE A 529 -16.60 -21.46 3.97
CA PHE A 529 -17.75 -21.50 3.07
C PHE A 529 -18.56 -20.21 3.07
N ALA A 530 -18.77 -19.61 4.25
CA ALA A 530 -19.55 -18.38 4.34
C ALA A 530 -18.74 -17.13 4.03
N LEU A 531 -17.54 -17.00 4.57
CA LEU A 531 -16.79 -15.74 4.54
C LEU A 531 -15.82 -15.63 3.36
N THR A 532 -15.32 -16.75 2.84
CA THR A 532 -14.26 -16.76 1.81
C THR A 532 -14.62 -17.64 0.62
N SER A 533 -15.91 -17.92 0.44
CA SER A 533 -16.43 -18.65 -0.73
C SER A 533 -15.80 -20.05 -0.90
N GLY A 534 -15.41 -20.66 0.22
CA GLY A 534 -14.74 -21.97 0.27
C GLY A 534 -13.22 -21.89 0.18
N LEU A 535 -12.60 -20.71 0.00
CA LEU A 535 -11.14 -20.58 -0.02
C LEU A 535 -10.57 -20.65 1.40
N VAL A 536 -9.70 -21.60 1.67
CA VAL A 536 -9.03 -21.78 2.97
C VAL A 536 -7.94 -20.73 3.12
N THR A 537 -8.29 -19.55 3.63
CA THR A 537 -7.36 -18.41 3.83
C THR A 537 -6.45 -18.54 5.06
N GLY A 538 -6.49 -19.70 5.73
CA GLY A 538 -5.74 -20.00 6.94
C GLY A 538 -6.56 -19.81 8.22
N ALA A 539 -6.50 -20.80 9.12
CA ALA A 539 -7.38 -20.90 10.29
C ALA A 539 -7.25 -19.71 11.27
N ALA A 540 -6.10 -19.03 11.27
CA ALA A 540 -5.88 -17.82 12.06
C ALA A 540 -6.59 -16.61 11.44
N GLY A 541 -6.51 -16.46 10.12
CA GLY A 541 -7.08 -15.34 9.38
C GLY A 541 -8.59 -15.35 9.41
N VAL A 542 -9.21 -16.49 9.07
CA VAL A 542 -10.68 -16.61 9.07
C VAL A 542 -11.28 -16.46 10.48
N ALA A 543 -10.58 -16.97 11.50
CA ALA A 543 -11.00 -16.79 12.89
C ALA A 543 -10.93 -15.31 13.30
N GLN A 544 -9.84 -14.60 12.97
CA GLN A 544 -9.71 -13.17 13.24
C GLN A 544 -10.75 -12.33 12.49
N LEU A 545 -11.04 -12.68 11.24
CA LEU A 545 -12.10 -12.08 10.45
C LEU A 545 -13.44 -12.21 11.18
N PHE A 546 -13.80 -13.43 11.59
CA PHE A 546 -15.04 -13.68 12.33
C PHE A 546 -15.08 -13.03 13.71
N MET A 547 -13.95 -12.97 14.44
CA MET A 547 -13.85 -12.21 15.69
C MET A 547 -14.20 -10.74 15.48
N ALA A 548 -13.66 -10.11 14.43
CA ALA A 548 -13.95 -8.71 14.14
C ALA A 548 -15.43 -8.48 13.78
N ILE A 549 -16.04 -9.39 13.02
CA ILE A 549 -17.47 -9.35 12.68
C ILE A 549 -18.32 -9.43 13.96
N LEU A 550 -18.09 -10.43 14.81
CA LEU A 550 -18.85 -10.59 16.07
C LEU A 550 -18.70 -9.36 16.97
N ASN A 551 -17.47 -8.85 17.11
CA ASN A 551 -17.22 -7.67 17.94
C ASN A 551 -17.91 -6.41 17.38
N GLU A 552 -17.95 -6.22 16.06
CA GLU A 552 -18.67 -5.09 15.44
C GLU A 552 -20.19 -5.26 15.54
N VAL A 553 -20.74 -6.47 15.39
CA VAL A 553 -22.17 -6.75 15.59
C VAL A 553 -22.60 -6.45 17.03
N LEU A 554 -21.83 -6.91 18.02
CA LEU A 554 -22.08 -6.65 19.44
C LEU A 554 -22.01 -5.14 19.81
N GLN A 555 -21.27 -4.35 19.04
CA GLN A 555 -21.10 -2.91 19.28
C GLN A 555 -22.13 -2.04 18.52
N THR A 556 -22.69 -2.54 17.40
CA THR A 556 -23.48 -1.70 16.49
C THR A 556 -24.93 -2.15 16.29
N LYS A 557 -25.26 -3.42 16.51
CA LYS A 557 -26.61 -3.96 16.25
C LYS A 557 -27.43 -4.03 17.54
N SER A 558 -28.52 -3.28 17.59
CA SER A 558 -29.44 -3.25 18.75
C SER A 558 -29.99 -4.64 19.09
N TRP A 559 -30.38 -5.42 18.08
CA TRP A 559 -30.87 -6.80 18.24
C TRP A 559 -29.81 -7.78 18.79
N ALA A 560 -28.52 -7.46 18.64
CA ALA A 560 -27.41 -8.22 19.24
C ALA A 560 -27.02 -7.69 20.64
N GLY A 561 -27.79 -6.72 21.15
CA GLY A 561 -27.64 -6.16 22.49
C GLY A 561 -26.75 -4.91 22.58
N ALA A 562 -26.50 -4.22 21.45
CA ALA A 562 -25.82 -2.93 21.43
C ALA A 562 -26.75 -1.81 21.94
N GLY A 563 -26.31 -1.06 22.95
CA GLY A 563 -27.06 0.09 23.49
C GLY A 563 -28.41 -0.27 24.12
N LEU A 564 -28.56 -1.49 24.65
CA LEU A 564 -29.78 -1.92 25.35
C LEU A 564 -30.12 -0.95 26.49
N ASN A 565 -31.21 -0.20 26.31
CA ASN A 565 -31.85 0.59 27.36
C ASN A 565 -33.02 -0.24 27.91
N GLU A 566 -32.96 -0.56 29.21
CA GLU A 566 -33.92 -1.45 29.90
C GLU A 566 -35.39 -0.94 29.87
N SER A 567 -35.62 0.33 29.49
CA SER A 567 -36.91 0.99 29.54
C SER A 567 -37.72 0.99 28.23
N ALA A 568 -37.18 0.48 27.11
CA ALA A 568 -37.77 0.66 25.78
C ALA A 568 -38.16 -0.65 25.04
N MET A 569 -37.94 -1.82 25.62
CA MET A 569 -38.22 -3.12 24.98
C MET A 569 -39.21 -3.96 25.78
N SER A 570 -39.96 -4.83 25.12
CA SER A 570 -40.77 -5.83 25.84
C SER A 570 -39.86 -6.84 26.59
N ALA A 571 -40.36 -7.43 27.67
CA ALA A 571 -39.60 -8.38 28.49
C ALA A 571 -39.08 -9.60 27.68
N ASP A 572 -39.87 -10.05 26.70
CA ASP A 572 -39.52 -11.17 25.83
C ASP A 572 -38.41 -10.81 24.84
N GLU A 573 -38.51 -9.64 24.17
CA GLU A 573 -37.47 -9.15 23.26
C GLU A 573 -36.15 -8.87 23.99
N GLN A 574 -36.24 -8.37 25.23
CA GLN A 574 -35.07 -8.14 26.08
C GLN A 574 -34.39 -9.45 26.44
N THR A 575 -35.15 -10.47 26.81
CA THR A 575 -34.63 -11.80 27.14
C THR A 575 -33.93 -12.45 25.94
N GLU A 576 -34.53 -12.35 24.74
CA GLU A 576 -33.93 -12.86 23.51
C GLU A 576 -32.66 -12.09 23.11
N ALA A 577 -32.66 -10.76 23.23
CA ALA A 577 -31.49 -9.93 22.95
C ALA A 577 -30.32 -10.24 23.91
N ILE A 578 -30.62 -10.47 25.19
CA ILE A 578 -29.62 -10.87 26.20
C ILE A 578 -29.04 -12.25 25.88
N GLN A 579 -29.87 -13.23 25.53
CA GLN A 579 -29.39 -14.57 25.16
C GLN A 579 -28.50 -14.53 23.91
N ARG A 580 -28.89 -13.76 22.89
CA ARG A 580 -28.09 -13.53 21.69
C ARG A 580 -26.73 -12.92 22.03
N LYS A 581 -26.74 -11.83 22.80
CA LYS A 581 -25.52 -11.16 23.24
C LYS A 581 -24.58 -12.14 23.96
N ARG A 582 -25.11 -12.95 24.88
CA ARG A 582 -24.34 -13.97 25.61
C ARG A 582 -23.80 -15.06 24.69
N THR A 583 -24.59 -15.54 23.73
CA THR A 583 -24.14 -16.54 22.73
C THR A 583 -22.95 -16.01 21.92
N PHE A 584 -23.09 -14.80 21.37
CA PHE A 584 -22.04 -14.18 20.55
C PHE A 584 -20.80 -13.82 21.37
N ASP A 585 -20.97 -13.31 22.58
CA ASP A 585 -19.87 -12.95 23.46
C ASP A 585 -19.10 -14.19 23.94
N TRP A 586 -19.81 -15.29 24.22
CA TRP A 586 -19.20 -16.58 24.56
C TRP A 586 -18.35 -17.11 23.39
N MET A 587 -18.91 -17.13 22.18
CA MET A 587 -18.20 -17.61 21.00
C MET A 587 -16.99 -16.72 20.67
N LEU A 588 -17.13 -15.40 20.78
CA LEU A 588 -16.02 -14.46 20.65
C LEU A 588 -14.93 -14.74 21.69
N GLY A 589 -15.30 -15.02 22.94
CA GLY A 589 -14.37 -15.43 23.99
C GLY A 589 -13.60 -16.72 23.68
N GLN A 590 -14.28 -17.73 23.12
CA GLN A 590 -13.63 -18.97 22.67
C GLN A 590 -12.61 -18.71 21.56
N LEU A 591 -13.00 -17.94 20.54
CA LEU A 591 -12.14 -17.60 19.42
C LEU A 591 -10.90 -16.82 19.88
N VAL A 592 -11.07 -15.80 20.73
CA VAL A 592 -9.96 -14.99 21.25
C VAL A 592 -8.99 -15.84 22.09
N ARG A 593 -9.47 -16.77 22.91
CA ARG A 593 -8.61 -17.59 23.79
C ARG A 593 -7.87 -18.71 23.05
N HIS A 594 -8.49 -19.32 22.04
CA HIS A 594 -8.02 -20.57 21.44
C HIS A 594 -7.52 -20.45 19.99
N THR A 595 -7.66 -19.27 19.38
CA THR A 595 -7.02 -19.00 18.09
C THR A 595 -5.51 -18.92 18.26
N ARG A 596 -4.78 -19.60 17.37
CA ARG A 596 -3.33 -19.49 17.26
C ARG A 596 -3.02 -18.58 16.07
N THR A 597 -2.08 -17.67 16.26
CA THR A 597 -1.59 -16.75 15.24
C THR A 597 -0.07 -16.66 15.36
N ARG A 598 0.56 -16.04 14.37
CA ARG A 598 1.98 -15.70 14.44
C ARG A 598 2.17 -14.59 15.47
N GLU A 599 3.16 -14.71 16.35
CA GLU A 599 3.41 -13.75 17.45
C GLU A 599 3.54 -12.31 16.95
N THR A 600 4.27 -12.14 15.86
CA THR A 600 4.54 -10.87 15.18
C THR A 600 3.47 -10.47 14.16
N PHE A 601 2.39 -11.25 14.04
CA PHE A 601 1.38 -11.15 12.97
C PHE A 601 1.94 -11.22 11.52
N ASN A 602 3.23 -11.54 11.37
CA ASN A 602 3.88 -11.76 10.08
C ASN A 602 4.30 -13.24 9.92
N GLU A 603 4.76 -13.63 8.74
CA GLU A 603 5.07 -15.03 8.44
C GLU A 603 6.25 -15.59 9.27
N LEU A 604 7.11 -14.71 9.79
CA LEU A 604 8.36 -15.06 10.48
C LEU A 604 8.18 -15.36 11.98
N GLY A 605 7.07 -14.95 12.60
CA GLY A 605 6.86 -15.14 14.04
C GLY A 605 6.51 -16.57 14.45
N ASP A 606 6.71 -16.92 15.72
CA ASP A 606 6.30 -18.24 16.24
C ASP A 606 4.78 -18.37 16.34
N TRP A 607 4.27 -19.62 16.26
CA TRP A 607 2.83 -19.89 16.45
C TRP A 607 2.44 -19.84 17.92
N VAL A 608 1.90 -18.71 18.36
CA VAL A 608 1.45 -18.48 19.73
C VAL A 608 -0.08 -18.39 19.80
N LYS A 609 -0.65 -18.30 21.01
CA LYS A 609 -2.07 -17.98 21.16
C LYS A 609 -2.31 -16.49 20.86
N PHE A 610 -3.48 -16.15 20.34
CA PHE A 610 -3.83 -14.77 19.99
C PHE A 610 -3.57 -13.73 21.10
N PRO A 611 -3.87 -14.00 22.40
CA PRO A 611 -3.54 -13.05 23.48
C PRO A 611 -2.04 -12.82 23.64
N GLN A 612 -1.21 -13.84 23.45
CA GLN A 612 0.26 -13.71 23.53
C GLN A 612 0.81 -12.86 22.37
N ALA A 613 0.22 -12.99 21.18
CA ALA A 613 0.55 -12.11 20.06
C ALA A 613 0.18 -10.65 20.37
N LEU A 614 -0.94 -10.41 21.07
CA LEU A 614 -1.29 -9.06 21.55
C LEU A 614 -0.28 -8.54 22.58
N ASP A 615 0.23 -9.38 23.48
CA ASP A 615 1.30 -8.98 24.40
C ASP A 615 2.57 -8.55 23.64
N TRP A 616 2.91 -9.23 22.55
CA TRP A 616 3.98 -8.81 21.65
C TRP A 616 3.69 -7.45 21.01
N VAL A 617 2.46 -7.19 20.53
CA VAL A 617 2.07 -5.88 19.98
C VAL A 617 2.27 -4.75 20.99
N ALA A 618 1.99 -5.00 22.27
CA ALA A 618 2.22 -4.03 23.34
C ALA A 618 3.72 -3.73 23.52
N LYS A 619 4.56 -4.78 23.54
CA LYS A 619 6.02 -4.66 23.65
C LYS A 619 6.62 -3.96 22.44
N ASP A 620 6.20 -4.33 21.23
CA ASP A 620 6.63 -3.72 19.98
C ASP A 620 6.28 -2.22 19.95
N PHE A 621 5.08 -1.84 20.42
CA PHE A 621 4.73 -0.42 20.57
C PHE A 621 5.62 0.31 21.58
N GLN A 622 5.95 -0.31 22.71
CA GLN A 622 6.84 0.30 23.70
C GLN A 622 8.27 0.48 23.17
N SER A 623 8.76 -0.46 22.36
CA SER A 623 10.11 -0.39 21.78
C SER A 623 10.21 0.51 20.55
N ASN A 624 9.19 0.48 19.68
CA ASN A 624 9.25 1.10 18.35
C ASN A 624 8.31 2.30 18.16
N GLY A 625 7.43 2.60 19.13
CA GLY A 625 6.54 3.76 19.11
C GLY A 625 5.74 3.89 17.81
N LEU A 626 5.96 4.97 17.06
CA LEU A 626 5.30 5.22 15.77
C LEU A 626 5.63 4.21 14.66
N ALA A 627 6.77 3.53 14.74
CA ALA A 627 7.18 2.52 13.77
C ALA A 627 6.60 1.13 14.08
N SER A 628 5.91 0.98 15.21
CA SER A 628 5.34 -0.30 15.64
C SER A 628 4.25 -0.84 14.72
N PHE A 629 4.02 -2.14 14.82
CA PHE A 629 2.96 -2.86 14.15
C PHE A 629 1.58 -2.25 14.42
N ALA A 630 1.25 -1.95 15.69
CA ALA A 630 -0.07 -1.41 16.05
C ALA A 630 -0.36 -0.09 15.32
N VAL A 631 0.63 0.79 15.22
CA VAL A 631 0.48 2.11 14.62
C VAL A 631 0.38 2.04 13.10
N THR A 632 1.15 1.14 12.49
CA THR A 632 1.14 0.90 11.03
C THR A 632 -0.05 0.08 10.56
N TYR A 633 -0.71 -0.67 11.45
CA TYR A 633 -1.90 -1.48 11.15
C TYR A 633 -3.06 -0.64 10.56
N PRO A 634 -3.82 -1.10 9.56
CA PRO A 634 -4.89 -0.29 8.95
C PRO A 634 -5.92 0.24 9.96
N SER A 635 -6.33 1.49 9.79
CA SER A 635 -7.23 2.19 10.72
C SER A 635 -8.56 1.46 10.92
N ALA A 636 -9.08 0.80 9.88
CA ALA A 636 -10.31 0.01 9.97
C ALA A 636 -10.22 -1.17 10.97
N GLY A 637 -9.04 -1.78 11.16
CA GLY A 637 -8.84 -2.88 12.10
C GLY A 637 -8.15 -2.47 13.41
N PHE A 638 -7.57 -1.28 13.47
CA PHE A 638 -6.88 -0.77 14.65
C PHE A 638 -7.78 -0.70 15.89
N SER A 639 -9.03 -0.24 15.74
CA SER A 639 -9.99 -0.18 16.85
C SER A 639 -10.29 -1.57 17.43
N LYS A 640 -10.35 -2.60 16.57
CA LYS A 640 -10.54 -3.99 16.98
C LYS A 640 -9.33 -4.55 17.69
N LEU A 641 -8.13 -4.26 17.17
CA LEU A 641 -6.88 -4.61 17.84
C LEU A 641 -6.85 -4.08 19.28
N LEU A 642 -7.18 -2.79 19.48
CA LEU A 642 -7.26 -2.18 20.81
C LEU A 642 -8.34 -2.82 21.68
N SER A 643 -9.54 -3.04 21.12
CA SER A 643 -10.66 -3.68 21.83
C SER A 643 -10.30 -5.09 22.32
N PHE A 644 -9.60 -5.88 21.51
CA PHE A 644 -9.17 -7.22 21.90
C PHE A 644 -8.04 -7.19 22.93
N GLY A 645 -7.05 -6.31 22.77
CA GLY A 645 -5.97 -6.21 23.76
C GLY A 645 -6.47 -5.74 25.13
N MET A 646 -7.46 -4.85 25.19
CA MET A 646 -8.13 -4.51 26.46
C MET A 646 -8.89 -5.71 27.03
N ARG A 647 -9.62 -6.45 26.18
CA ARG A 647 -10.42 -7.61 26.61
C ARG A 647 -9.55 -8.75 27.15
N THR A 648 -8.35 -8.93 26.61
CA THR A 648 -7.40 -9.95 27.07
C THR A 648 -6.45 -9.45 28.16
N SER A 649 -6.60 -8.19 28.61
CA SER A 649 -5.66 -7.50 29.51
C SER A 649 -4.22 -7.42 28.99
N ALA A 650 -4.00 -7.66 27.69
CA ALA A 650 -2.71 -7.49 27.04
C ALA A 650 -2.34 -6.00 26.93
N PHE A 651 -3.35 -5.14 26.80
CA PHE A 651 -3.16 -3.69 26.78
C PHE A 651 -3.73 -3.07 28.06
N THR A 652 -2.94 -2.20 28.67
CA THR A 652 -3.43 -1.30 29.73
C THR A 652 -4.11 -0.08 29.12
N SER A 653 -4.99 0.58 29.87
CA SER A 653 -5.66 1.81 29.42
C SER A 653 -4.67 2.89 28.97
N ASP A 654 -3.52 3.00 29.62
CA ASP A 654 -2.48 3.95 29.24
C ASP A 654 -1.75 3.56 27.94
N ILE A 655 -1.46 2.28 27.71
CA ILE A 655 -0.90 1.82 26.43
C ILE A 655 -1.88 2.10 25.29
N VAL A 656 -3.16 1.82 25.48
CA VAL A 656 -4.21 2.11 24.48
C VAL A 656 -4.27 3.61 24.18
N ARG A 657 -4.24 4.45 25.21
CA ARG A 657 -4.21 5.90 25.09
C ARG A 657 -3.03 6.36 24.21
N ARG A 658 -1.83 5.89 24.53
CA ARG A 658 -0.61 6.22 23.77
C ARG A 658 -0.64 5.68 22.33
N MET A 659 -1.13 4.46 22.12
CA MET A 659 -1.31 3.89 20.78
C MET A 659 -2.26 4.73 19.92
N ARG A 660 -3.35 5.27 20.50
CA ARG A 660 -4.30 6.14 19.78
C ARG A 660 -3.65 7.44 19.33
N ILE A 661 -2.89 8.09 20.21
CA ILE A 661 -2.16 9.33 19.89
C ILE A 661 -1.17 9.07 18.76
N ALA A 662 -0.35 8.01 18.89
CA ALA A 662 0.62 7.62 17.86
C ALA A 662 -0.08 7.27 16.53
N LYS A 663 -1.21 6.56 16.59
CA LYS A 663 -2.00 6.23 15.39
C LYS A 663 -2.51 7.47 14.68
N ALA A 664 -2.96 8.48 15.41
CA ALA A 664 -3.43 9.75 14.84
C ALA A 664 -2.32 10.46 14.07
N VAL A 665 -1.15 10.62 14.72
CA VAL A 665 0.06 11.20 14.13
C VAL A 665 0.52 10.45 12.87
N TYR A 666 0.58 9.12 12.94
CA TYR A 666 0.96 8.29 11.79
C TYR A 666 -0.03 8.43 10.63
N SER A 667 -1.34 8.35 10.93
CA SER A 667 -2.38 8.29 9.90
C SER A 667 -2.49 9.58 9.10
N ILE A 668 -2.32 10.75 9.74
CA ILE A 668 -2.35 12.03 9.02
C ILE A 668 -1.14 12.21 8.12
N ALA A 669 0.05 11.81 8.59
CA ALA A 669 1.25 11.84 7.77
C ALA A 669 1.14 10.90 6.57
N ALA A 670 0.72 9.65 6.79
CA ALA A 670 0.50 8.68 5.73
C ALA A 670 -0.53 9.17 4.71
N LYS A 671 -1.64 9.78 5.15
CA LYS A 671 -2.67 10.31 4.24
C LYS A 671 -2.15 11.49 3.41
N TYR A 672 -1.43 12.43 4.02
CA TYR A 672 -0.84 13.55 3.30
C TYR A 672 0.16 13.08 2.24
N LEU A 673 1.05 12.15 2.59
CA LEU A 673 2.06 11.62 1.68
C LEU A 673 1.41 10.86 0.52
N ALA A 674 0.33 10.11 0.77
CA ALA A 674 -0.47 9.47 -0.28
C ALA A 674 -1.14 10.49 -1.22
N ASP A 675 -1.71 11.56 -0.68
CA ASP A 675 -2.30 12.63 -1.51
C ASP A 675 -1.25 13.37 -2.34
N MET A 676 -0.05 13.57 -1.78
CA MET A 676 1.09 14.12 -2.53
C MET A 676 1.53 13.17 -3.65
N GLN A 677 1.57 11.86 -3.40
CA GLN A 677 1.88 10.87 -4.43
C GLN A 677 0.87 10.92 -5.59
N ASN A 678 -0.43 10.98 -5.25
CA ASN A 678 -1.50 11.09 -6.23
C ASN A 678 -1.39 12.40 -7.04
N ALA A 679 -1.09 13.52 -6.39
CA ALA A 679 -0.90 14.81 -7.08
C ALA A 679 0.30 14.76 -8.05
N ILE A 680 1.41 14.13 -7.65
CA ILE A 680 2.59 13.93 -8.50
C ILE A 680 2.25 13.03 -9.70
N GLN A 681 1.54 11.92 -9.47
CA GLN A 681 1.15 10.97 -10.52
C GLN A 681 0.17 11.60 -11.54
N ASN A 682 -0.78 12.39 -11.06
CA ASN A 682 -1.76 13.08 -11.89
C ASN A 682 -1.22 14.35 -12.59
N ARG A 683 0.07 14.67 -12.41
CA ARG A 683 0.72 15.92 -12.88
C ARG A 683 -0.06 17.16 -12.46
N ASP A 684 -0.73 17.11 -11.31
CA ASP A 684 -1.40 18.27 -10.75
C ASP A 684 -0.33 19.21 -10.18
N HIS A 685 0.03 20.20 -11.00
CA HIS A 685 0.96 21.25 -10.57
C HIS A 685 0.30 22.23 -9.59
N SER A 686 -1.03 22.17 -9.42
CA SER A 686 -1.74 23.00 -8.46
C SER A 686 -1.44 22.50 -7.05
N GLN A 687 -0.97 23.38 -6.18
CA GLN A 687 -0.78 23.07 -4.75
C GLN A 687 -2.12 23.14 -3.99
N GLN A 688 -3.26 23.26 -4.69
CA GLN A 688 -4.57 23.51 -4.09
C GLN A 688 -5.03 22.39 -3.17
N TRP A 689 -4.65 21.14 -3.46
CA TRP A 689 -4.98 19.99 -2.62
C TRP A 689 -4.43 20.10 -1.18
N LYS A 690 -3.42 20.96 -0.94
CA LYS A 690 -2.86 21.22 0.40
C LYS A 690 -3.75 22.13 1.26
N GLN A 691 -4.68 22.87 0.66
CA GLN A 691 -5.55 23.83 1.35
C GLN A 691 -6.33 23.19 2.51
N LYS A 692 -6.92 22.01 2.29
CA LYS A 692 -7.66 21.26 3.32
C LYS A 692 -6.81 20.88 4.53
N TYR A 693 -5.49 20.77 4.37
CA TYR A 693 -4.57 20.50 5.48
C TYR A 693 -4.18 21.78 6.21
N LEU A 694 -4.00 22.89 5.47
CA LEU A 694 -3.77 24.20 6.07
C LEU A 694 -4.98 24.65 6.89
N GLU A 695 -6.21 24.34 6.48
CA GLU A 695 -7.43 24.66 7.24
C GLU A 695 -7.49 23.94 8.60
N VAL A 696 -6.79 22.82 8.77
CA VAL A 696 -6.65 22.14 10.06
C VAL A 696 -5.69 22.91 10.99
N ILE A 697 -4.80 23.71 10.43
CA ILE A 697 -3.81 24.52 11.17
C ILE A 697 -4.33 25.95 11.41
N TYR A 698 -4.89 26.61 10.38
CA TYR A 698 -5.19 28.04 10.39
C TYR A 698 -6.67 28.37 10.24
N GLN A 699 -7.11 29.46 10.87
CA GLN A 699 -8.51 29.87 10.94
C GLN A 699 -9.06 30.50 9.67
N LYS A 700 -8.31 31.44 9.08
CA LYS A 700 -8.73 32.25 7.92
C LYS A 700 -7.61 32.38 6.90
N PHE A 701 -7.99 32.72 5.67
CA PHE A 701 -7.09 32.82 4.53
C PHE A 701 -7.37 34.10 3.74
N ASN A 702 -6.31 34.75 3.26
CA ASN A 702 -6.42 35.87 2.32
C ASN A 702 -6.64 35.38 0.88
N ALA A 703 -6.05 34.23 0.54
CA ALA A 703 -6.24 33.49 -0.70
C ALA A 703 -5.92 32.00 -0.49
N THR A 704 -6.14 31.15 -1.50
CA THR A 704 -5.74 29.74 -1.46
C THR A 704 -4.25 29.61 -1.10
N MET A 705 -3.93 28.77 -0.12
CA MET A 705 -2.58 28.56 0.43
C MET A 705 -1.97 29.76 1.19
N ILE A 706 -2.72 30.85 1.41
CA ILE A 706 -2.20 32.06 2.10
C ILE A 706 -3.02 32.31 3.38
N PRO A 707 -2.57 31.79 4.53
CA PRO A 707 -3.25 32.01 5.81
C PRO A 707 -3.20 33.49 6.23
N LYS A 708 -4.19 33.92 7.02
CA LYS A 708 -4.32 35.31 7.47
C LYS A 708 -3.70 35.46 8.87
N ASP A 709 -2.81 36.43 9.05
CA ASP A 709 -2.18 36.78 10.33
C ASP A 709 -3.16 37.57 11.21
N LEU A 710 -3.80 36.85 12.12
CA LEU A 710 -4.67 37.37 13.19
C LEU A 710 -3.93 37.36 14.54
N GLY A 711 -2.58 37.31 14.54
CA GLY A 711 -1.78 37.10 15.74
C GLY A 711 -2.02 35.71 16.33
N LEU A 712 -2.29 35.65 17.63
CA LEU A 712 -2.52 34.38 18.34
C LEU A 712 -3.76 33.62 17.84
N ASP A 713 -4.74 34.33 17.28
CA ASP A 713 -5.98 33.75 16.76
C ASP A 713 -5.84 33.18 15.33
N SER A 714 -4.63 33.23 14.75
CA SER A 714 -4.38 32.70 13.42
C SER A 714 -4.50 31.18 13.37
N ALA A 715 -4.07 30.50 14.44
CA ALA A 715 -4.08 29.04 14.54
C ALA A 715 -5.43 28.52 15.07
N VAL A 716 -5.80 27.30 14.70
CA VAL A 716 -6.97 26.61 15.25
C VAL A 716 -6.64 26.09 16.65
N CYS A 717 -7.21 26.71 17.67
CA CYS A 717 -6.98 26.32 19.08
C CYS A 717 -8.15 25.52 19.69
N ASP A 718 -9.31 25.50 19.04
CA ASP A 718 -10.49 24.76 19.50
C ASP A 718 -10.49 23.32 18.98
N VAL A 719 -10.49 22.35 19.89
CA VAL A 719 -10.42 20.91 19.59
C VAL A 719 -11.62 20.45 18.75
N LYS A 720 -12.81 21.02 18.98
CA LYS A 720 -14.01 20.68 18.23
C LYS A 720 -13.90 21.13 16.77
N THR A 721 -13.54 22.40 16.55
CA THR A 721 -13.29 22.96 15.21
C THR A 721 -12.19 22.18 14.49
N PHE A 722 -11.10 21.83 15.20
CA PHE A 722 -10.05 20.98 14.66
C PHE A 722 -10.58 19.61 14.24
N GLY A 723 -11.35 18.93 15.09
CA GLY A 723 -11.92 17.61 14.82
C GLY A 723 -12.86 17.61 13.60
N ASP A 724 -13.70 18.62 13.45
CA ASP A 724 -14.60 18.77 12.31
C ASP A 724 -13.83 18.98 10.99
N ARG A 725 -12.82 19.85 10.98
CA ARG A 725 -11.97 20.10 9.80
C ARG A 725 -11.11 18.89 9.45
N LEU A 726 -10.55 18.22 10.46
CA LEU A 726 -9.79 16.99 10.27
C LEU A 726 -10.65 15.87 9.67
N ALA A 727 -11.89 15.70 10.15
CA ALA A 727 -12.82 14.73 9.60
C ALA A 727 -13.20 15.04 8.14
N ALA A 728 -13.34 16.32 7.78
CA ALA A 728 -13.55 16.74 6.39
C ALA A 728 -12.32 16.41 5.52
N CYS A 729 -11.11 16.61 6.04
CA CYS A 729 -9.85 16.33 5.36
C CYS A 729 -9.60 14.82 5.13
N LEU A 730 -9.93 13.97 6.11
CA LEU A 730 -9.67 12.53 6.07
C LEU A 730 -10.77 11.68 5.40
N GLY A 731 -11.95 12.25 5.10
CA GLY A 731 -13.04 11.52 4.43
C GLY A 731 -13.74 10.48 5.32
N GLY A 732 -13.96 9.25 4.80
CA GLY A 732 -14.81 8.18 5.36
C GLY A 732 -14.56 7.73 6.83
N TYR A 733 -13.54 8.26 7.48
CA TYR A 733 -13.23 8.07 8.91
C TYR A 733 -13.98 9.04 9.85
N ARG A 734 -15.05 9.71 9.37
CA ARG A 734 -15.78 10.77 10.09
C ARG A 734 -16.18 10.44 11.54
N ARG A 735 -16.52 9.18 11.85
CA ARG A 735 -17.00 8.80 13.19
C ARG A 735 -15.90 8.76 14.25
N GLN A 736 -14.67 8.41 13.88
CA GLN A 736 -13.59 8.24 14.86
C GLN A 736 -13.05 9.58 15.36
N TRP A 737 -13.05 10.61 14.50
CA TRP A 737 -12.41 11.90 14.79
C TRP A 737 -13.39 12.99 15.26
N ARG A 738 -14.70 12.86 15.01
CA ARG A 738 -15.70 13.82 15.49
C ARG A 738 -15.83 13.89 17.02
N ASN A 739 -15.54 12.78 17.70
CA ASN A 739 -15.64 12.69 19.15
C ASN A 739 -14.35 13.10 19.86
N LEU A 740 -13.38 13.73 19.16
CA LEU A 740 -12.14 14.19 19.79
C LEU A 740 -12.37 15.25 20.87
N ALA A 741 -13.42 16.06 20.74
CA ALA A 741 -13.74 17.11 21.71
C ALA A 741 -14.14 16.52 23.08
N ASP A 742 -14.68 15.31 23.10
CA ASP A 742 -15.04 14.59 24.33
C ASP A 742 -13.88 13.72 24.84
N ASP A 743 -12.78 13.61 24.08
CA ASP A 743 -11.59 12.86 24.44
C ASP A 743 -10.64 13.71 25.29
N LYS A 744 -10.19 13.16 26.43
CA LYS A 744 -9.24 13.81 27.33
C LYS A 744 -7.90 14.10 26.64
N ASP A 745 -7.55 13.35 25.61
CA ASP A 745 -6.32 13.54 24.84
C ASP A 745 -6.51 14.40 23.57
N GLY A 746 -7.72 14.94 23.34
CA GLY A 746 -8.04 15.69 22.12
C GLY A 746 -7.11 16.87 21.84
N SER A 747 -6.76 17.64 22.89
CA SER A 747 -5.80 18.76 22.79
C SER A 747 -4.39 18.27 22.41
N THR A 748 -3.90 17.23 23.06
CA THR A 748 -2.59 16.63 22.76
C THR A 748 -2.50 16.13 21.32
N ILE A 749 -3.55 15.47 20.83
CA ILE A 749 -3.63 14.99 19.44
C ILE A 749 -3.61 16.16 18.47
N MET A 750 -4.44 17.19 18.72
CA MET A 750 -4.50 18.40 17.90
C MET A 750 -3.12 19.04 17.75
N GLN A 751 -2.44 19.34 18.86
CA GLN A 751 -1.14 19.99 18.88
C GLN A 751 -0.07 19.21 18.08
N LYS A 752 0.02 17.90 18.30
CA LYS A 752 0.97 17.03 17.58
C LYS A 752 0.66 16.98 16.08
N MET A 753 -0.61 16.83 15.71
CA MET A 753 -1.01 16.74 14.30
C MET A 753 -0.79 18.06 13.57
N GLN A 754 -1.02 19.21 14.21
CA GLN A 754 -0.78 20.52 13.62
C GLN A 754 0.70 20.72 13.28
N LEU A 755 1.63 20.34 14.15
CA LEU A 755 3.08 20.39 13.85
C LEU A 755 3.47 19.45 12.70
N ILE A 756 2.96 18.22 12.72
CA ILE A 756 3.21 17.26 11.64
C ILE A 756 2.72 17.81 10.30
N LEU A 757 1.51 18.35 10.26
CA LEU A 757 0.97 18.97 9.05
C LEU A 757 1.76 20.20 8.65
N PHE A 758 2.19 21.04 9.58
CA PHE A 758 3.03 22.21 9.30
C PHE A 758 4.33 21.79 8.60
N TRP A 759 5.06 20.81 9.17
CA TRP A 759 6.29 20.29 8.57
C TRP A 759 6.04 19.61 7.22
N LEU A 760 4.95 18.84 7.08
CA LEU A 760 4.58 18.22 5.81
C LEU A 760 4.25 19.24 4.71
N VAL A 761 3.51 20.29 5.04
CA VAL A 761 3.08 21.31 4.06
C VAL A 761 4.27 22.16 3.60
N TYR A 762 5.10 22.60 4.54
CA TYR A 762 6.12 23.63 4.28
C TYR A 762 7.54 23.07 4.08
N GLN A 763 7.86 21.90 4.62
CA GLN A 763 9.21 21.34 4.54
C GLN A 763 9.31 20.10 3.64
N GLN A 764 8.26 19.27 3.56
CA GLN A 764 8.28 18.07 2.73
C GLN A 764 8.01 18.39 1.24
N LYS A 765 9.07 18.31 0.42
CA LYS A 765 9.01 18.65 -1.02
C LYS A 765 8.86 17.45 -1.96
N ALA A 766 9.24 16.26 -1.51
CA ALA A 766 9.27 15.04 -2.33
C ALA A 766 8.51 13.90 -1.66
N HIS A 767 8.04 12.92 -2.42
CA HIS A 767 7.42 11.74 -1.85
C HIS A 767 8.42 10.87 -1.08
N CYS A 768 8.00 10.40 0.10
CA CYS A 768 8.68 9.38 0.89
C CYS A 768 7.64 8.60 1.71
N THR A 769 8.07 7.52 2.37
CA THR A 769 7.20 6.80 3.30
C THR A 769 7.03 7.60 4.61
N ALA A 770 5.95 7.34 5.35
CA ALA A 770 5.72 7.99 6.65
C ALA A 770 6.88 7.73 7.63
N GLN A 771 7.45 6.52 7.63
CA GLN A 771 8.61 6.18 8.46
C GLN A 771 9.86 7.00 8.08
N THR A 772 10.15 7.14 6.79
CA THR A 772 11.26 7.99 6.33
C THR A 772 11.02 9.46 6.69
N PHE A 773 9.78 9.94 6.60
CA PHE A 773 9.43 11.28 7.08
C PHE A 773 9.70 11.46 8.58
N PHE A 774 9.21 10.54 9.43
CA PHE A 774 9.44 10.60 10.87
C PHE A 774 10.92 10.52 11.25
N TYR A 775 11.68 9.68 10.55
CA TYR A 775 13.14 9.63 10.71
C TYR A 775 13.80 10.96 10.36
N ASN A 776 13.42 11.59 9.24
CA ASN A 776 14.03 12.85 8.83
C ASN A 776 13.72 14.01 9.80
N ILE A 777 12.49 14.11 10.30
CA ILE A 777 12.14 15.18 11.23
C ILE A 777 12.76 14.96 12.62
N SER A 778 12.96 13.71 13.07
CA SER A 778 13.62 13.42 14.35
C SER A 778 15.05 13.94 14.43
N GLN A 779 15.70 14.09 13.26
CA GLN A 779 17.06 14.64 13.15
C GLN A 779 17.10 16.15 12.94
N ARG A 780 15.99 16.79 12.57
CA ARG A 780 15.96 18.19 12.10
C ARG A 780 15.20 19.13 13.02
N GLU A 781 14.12 18.64 13.63
CA GLU A 781 13.17 19.47 14.36
C GLU A 781 13.33 19.25 15.87
N HIS A 782 13.55 20.33 16.62
CA HIS A 782 13.77 20.26 18.08
C HIS A 782 12.57 19.69 18.85
N LEU A 783 11.34 19.95 18.38
CA LEU A 783 10.11 19.38 18.96
C LEU A 783 9.80 17.96 18.49
N ALA A 784 10.61 17.36 17.60
CA ALA A 784 10.27 16.05 17.04
C ALA A 784 10.10 14.98 18.12
N THR A 785 10.96 14.95 19.14
CA THR A 785 10.83 14.00 20.26
C THR A 785 9.49 14.16 20.98
N ALA A 786 9.10 15.40 21.30
CA ALA A 786 7.83 15.71 21.96
C ALA A 786 6.61 15.42 21.07
N VAL A 787 6.74 15.52 19.74
CA VAL A 787 5.64 15.23 18.81
C VAL A 787 5.49 13.73 18.56
N LEU A 788 6.61 13.02 18.39
CA LEU A 788 6.64 11.62 17.98
C LEU A 788 6.44 10.63 19.14
N ASP A 789 6.82 11.01 20.36
CA ASP A 789 6.50 10.24 21.55
C ASP A 789 5.08 10.55 22.05
N ALA A 790 4.22 9.54 22.09
CA ALA A 790 2.84 9.66 22.56
C ALA A 790 2.72 9.99 24.07
N SER A 791 3.80 9.82 24.82
CA SER A 791 3.86 10.04 26.27
C SER A 791 4.20 11.49 26.64
N LEU A 792 4.80 12.24 25.71
CA LEU A 792 5.25 13.61 25.94
C LEU A 792 4.21 14.62 25.46
N ALA A 793 4.04 15.70 26.22
CA ALA A 793 3.24 16.85 25.79
C ALA A 793 4.10 17.79 24.92
N VAL A 794 3.45 18.49 23.99
CA VAL A 794 4.11 19.52 23.19
C VAL A 794 4.04 20.84 23.96
N PRO A 795 5.16 21.55 24.20
CA PRO A 795 5.14 22.86 24.86
C PRO A 795 4.33 23.87 24.04
N GLU A 796 3.29 24.46 24.64
CA GLU A 796 2.33 25.32 23.93
C GLU A 796 2.98 26.58 23.33
N ASN A 797 3.94 27.18 24.03
CA ASN A 797 4.64 28.37 23.53
C ASN A 797 5.50 28.06 22.29
N GLU A 798 6.24 26.95 22.29
CA GLU A 798 7.08 26.54 21.16
C GLU A 798 6.22 26.10 19.97
N LEU A 799 5.12 25.37 20.23
CA LEU A 799 4.11 25.04 19.23
C LEU A 799 3.61 26.30 18.51
N ARG A 800 3.16 27.29 19.28
CA ARG A 800 2.65 28.55 18.74
C ARG A 800 3.70 29.27 17.91
N SER A 801 4.93 29.36 18.43
CA SER A 801 6.02 30.02 17.71
C SER A 801 6.31 29.36 16.36
N ILE A 802 6.29 28.02 16.28
CA ILE A 802 6.46 27.31 15.00
C ILE A 802 5.28 27.55 14.06
N LEU A 803 4.04 27.39 14.52
CA LEU A 803 2.86 27.57 13.66
C LEU A 803 2.72 29.00 13.13
N LEU A 804 3.17 30.00 13.91
CA LEU A 804 3.14 31.41 13.55
C LEU A 804 4.42 31.89 12.82
N SER A 805 5.46 31.04 12.72
CA SER A 805 6.77 31.40 12.15
C SER A 805 6.74 31.83 10.67
N ILE A 806 5.64 31.58 9.96
CA ILE A 806 5.42 32.02 8.58
C ILE A 806 4.95 33.48 8.48
N PHE A 807 4.58 34.11 9.60
CA PHE A 807 4.08 35.49 9.62
C PHE A 807 5.20 36.50 9.87
N ALA A 808 4.98 37.73 9.42
CA ALA A 808 5.99 38.78 9.43
C ALA A 808 6.52 39.10 10.85
N LYS A 809 5.59 39.15 11.82
CA LYS A 809 5.84 39.72 13.16
C LYS A 809 6.35 38.71 14.19
N GLU A 810 6.33 37.42 13.88
CA GLU A 810 6.80 36.39 14.81
C GLU A 810 8.34 36.40 14.85
N ALA A 811 8.90 36.66 16.04
CA ALA A 811 10.34 36.72 16.30
C ALA A 811 11.13 37.67 15.36
N SER A 812 10.57 38.83 15.02
CA SER A 812 11.25 39.83 14.19
C SER A 812 10.97 41.25 14.63
N GLU A 813 12.02 42.06 14.65
CA GLU A 813 11.97 43.49 14.95
C GLU A 813 12.03 44.29 13.63
N ALA A 814 11.46 45.49 13.62
CA ALA A 814 11.69 46.38 12.50
C ALA A 814 13.16 46.81 12.48
N ILE A 815 13.69 47.12 11.29
CA ILE A 815 15.05 47.67 11.17
C ILE A 815 15.15 48.97 11.98
N ASP A 816 14.15 49.84 11.88
CA ASP A 816 13.97 51.06 12.67
C ASP A 816 12.55 51.14 13.22
N ASP A 817 12.37 50.79 14.50
CA ASP A 817 11.06 50.78 15.17
C ASP A 817 10.40 52.17 15.21
N SER A 818 11.22 53.24 15.32
CA SER A 818 10.71 54.61 15.37
C SER A 818 10.15 55.04 14.02
N ALA A 819 10.86 54.70 12.93
CA ALA A 819 10.40 54.95 11.58
C ALA A 819 9.19 54.08 11.23
N ALA A 820 9.20 52.79 11.59
CA ALA A 820 8.09 51.88 11.36
C ALA A 820 6.81 52.33 12.08
N ALA A 821 6.91 52.83 13.31
CA ALA A 821 5.77 53.35 14.08
C ALA A 821 5.06 54.51 13.38
N LEU A 822 5.81 55.39 12.71
CA LEU A 822 5.25 56.50 11.93
C LEU A 822 4.45 56.04 10.70
N HIS A 823 4.75 54.85 10.16
CA HIS A 823 4.19 54.34 8.90
C HIS A 823 3.16 53.22 9.11
N ARG A 824 2.48 53.22 10.26
CA ARG A 824 1.33 52.34 10.51
C ARG A 824 0.07 52.74 9.75
N THR A 825 0.09 53.89 9.08
CA THR A 825 -1.01 54.39 8.24
C THR A 825 -0.78 54.05 6.77
N VAL A 826 -1.88 53.91 6.03
CA VAL A 826 -1.84 53.64 4.59
C VAL A 826 -1.28 54.86 3.86
N VAL A 827 -0.26 54.64 3.03
CA VAL A 827 0.34 55.70 2.22
C VAL A 827 -0.60 56.06 1.06
N PRO A 828 -1.02 57.31 0.86
CA PRO A 828 -1.92 57.68 -0.22
C PRO A 828 -1.27 57.58 -1.61
N PHE A 829 -2.08 57.44 -2.67
CA PHE A 829 -1.61 57.66 -4.03
C PHE A 829 -1.13 59.10 -4.19
N SER A 830 0.00 59.26 -4.87
CA SER A 830 0.50 60.59 -5.26
C SER A 830 0.54 60.75 -6.76
N ASN A 831 0.70 59.66 -7.52
CA ASN A 831 0.62 59.58 -8.97
C ASN A 831 -0.26 58.38 -9.39
N PRO A 832 -0.72 58.25 -10.64
CA PRO A 832 -1.70 57.22 -11.05
C PRO A 832 -1.25 55.77 -10.86
N PHE A 833 0.05 55.54 -10.57
CA PHE A 833 0.65 54.22 -10.41
C PHE A 833 1.09 53.93 -8.96
N GLY A 834 0.99 54.89 -8.04
CA GLY A 834 1.19 54.64 -6.61
C GLY A 834 1.62 55.81 -5.74
N ALA A 835 2.22 55.47 -4.60
CA ALA A 835 2.77 56.43 -3.64
C ALA A 835 3.85 57.32 -4.25
N SER A 836 4.10 58.46 -3.60
CA SER A 836 5.08 59.45 -4.06
C SER A 836 6.47 58.85 -4.23
N VAL A 837 7.14 59.24 -5.32
CA VAL A 837 8.54 58.89 -5.59
C VAL A 837 9.52 60.03 -5.25
N VAL A 838 9.03 61.23 -4.95
CA VAL A 838 9.87 62.39 -4.60
C VAL A 838 9.96 62.65 -3.09
N ARG A 839 8.98 62.17 -2.31
CA ARG A 839 8.96 62.24 -0.85
C ARG A 839 8.15 61.09 -0.25
N CYS A 840 8.28 60.86 1.06
CA CYS A 840 7.38 59.98 1.78
C CYS A 840 5.97 60.59 1.85
N GLY A 841 4.94 59.79 1.54
CA GLY A 841 3.53 60.20 1.58
C GLY A 841 2.90 60.20 2.97
N VAL A 842 3.61 59.72 3.99
CA VAL A 842 3.16 59.76 5.39
C VAL A 842 3.47 61.13 5.97
N GLU A 843 2.43 61.85 6.42
CA GLU A 843 2.53 63.24 6.86
C GLU A 843 3.50 63.43 8.03
N ALA A 844 3.61 62.46 8.93
CA ALA A 844 4.50 62.51 10.09
C ALA A 844 5.97 62.25 9.75
N CYS A 845 6.28 61.66 8.57
CA CYS A 845 7.64 61.31 8.18
C CYS A 845 8.32 62.39 7.33
N ARG A 846 7.64 62.85 6.27
CA ARG A 846 8.11 63.90 5.33
C ARG A 846 9.51 63.72 4.72
N ALA A 847 10.10 62.52 4.78
CA ALA A 847 11.41 62.25 4.17
C ALA A 847 11.40 62.61 2.67
N THR A 848 12.42 63.33 2.19
CA THR A 848 12.55 63.73 0.77
C THR A 848 13.54 62.81 0.06
N PHE A 849 13.20 62.41 -1.17
CA PHE A 849 14.03 61.55 -2.01
C PHE A 849 14.61 62.30 -3.22
N CYS A 850 13.96 63.40 -3.60
CA CYS A 850 14.33 64.26 -4.72
C CYS A 850 14.38 65.72 -4.25
N ASP A 851 15.37 66.46 -4.73
CA ASP A 851 15.43 67.91 -4.54
C ASP A 851 14.43 68.60 -5.48
N ARG A 852 13.73 69.63 -5.00
CA ARG A 852 12.58 70.24 -5.69
C ARG A 852 12.98 71.19 -6.81
N ASP A 853 14.24 71.65 -6.83
CA ASP A 853 14.71 72.66 -7.79
C ASP A 853 15.27 72.06 -9.09
N MET A 854 15.19 70.74 -9.28
CA MET A 854 15.72 70.07 -10.47
C MET A 854 14.72 70.08 -11.64
N GLN A 855 14.98 70.91 -12.66
CA GLN A 855 14.15 70.99 -13.88
C GLN A 855 14.51 69.90 -14.94
N THR A 856 15.71 69.33 -14.89
CA THR A 856 16.19 68.29 -15.83
C THR A 856 16.85 67.14 -15.08
N PHE A 857 16.47 65.89 -15.39
CA PHE A 857 17.00 64.69 -14.74
C PHE A 857 18.04 63.99 -15.60
N SER A 858 19.25 63.82 -15.07
CA SER A 858 20.19 62.85 -15.64
C SER A 858 19.86 61.44 -15.12
N PRO A 859 20.31 60.36 -15.82
CA PRO A 859 20.17 58.99 -15.31
C PRO A 859 20.76 58.79 -13.91
N ARG A 860 21.82 59.54 -13.56
CA ARG A 860 22.44 59.51 -12.21
C ARG A 860 21.54 60.13 -11.14
N ASP A 861 20.79 61.17 -11.48
CA ASP A 861 19.86 61.80 -10.53
C ASP A 861 18.69 60.87 -10.24
N ILE A 862 18.14 60.23 -11.28
CA ILE A 862 17.08 59.21 -11.11
C ILE A 862 17.57 58.06 -10.23
N ASP A 863 18.82 57.62 -10.38
CA ASP A 863 19.40 56.56 -9.55
C ASP A 863 19.56 57.00 -8.08
N ARG A 864 19.98 58.24 -7.82
CA ARG A 864 20.01 58.81 -6.46
C ARG A 864 18.63 58.81 -5.81
N VAL A 865 17.59 59.22 -6.53
CA VAL A 865 16.21 59.17 -6.01
C VAL A 865 15.79 57.73 -5.70
N ARG A 866 16.14 56.76 -6.56
CA ARG A 866 15.87 55.34 -6.30
C ARG A 866 16.56 54.85 -5.04
N GLN A 867 17.86 55.14 -4.87
CA GLN A 867 18.64 54.71 -3.70
C GLN A 867 18.13 55.36 -2.41
N ALA A 868 17.83 56.66 -2.43
CA ALA A 868 17.27 57.37 -1.27
C ALA A 868 15.91 56.78 -0.86
N ARG A 869 15.03 56.52 -1.84
CA ARG A 869 13.74 55.88 -1.61
C ARG A 869 13.89 54.44 -1.12
N ALA A 870 14.79 53.66 -1.72
CA ALA A 870 15.06 52.27 -1.31
C ALA A 870 15.51 52.22 0.16
N LYS A 871 16.51 53.04 0.52
CA LYS A 871 17.00 53.16 1.90
C LYS A 871 15.87 53.52 2.88
N HIS A 872 15.01 54.46 2.52
CA HIS A 872 13.86 54.83 3.33
C HIS A 872 12.88 53.66 3.54
N LEU A 873 12.51 52.97 2.47
CA LEU A 873 11.57 51.84 2.54
C LEU A 873 12.15 50.66 3.34
N ILE A 874 13.46 50.41 3.25
CA ILE A 874 14.15 49.39 4.05
C ILE A 874 14.03 49.74 5.54
N ASN A 875 14.34 50.98 5.92
CA ASN A 875 14.25 51.40 7.32
C ASN A 875 12.83 51.28 7.88
N VAL A 876 11.83 51.65 7.08
CA VAL A 876 10.44 51.76 7.52
C VAL A 876 9.71 50.41 7.56
N PHE A 877 9.87 49.59 6.52
CA PHE A 877 9.08 48.37 6.35
C PHE A 877 9.93 47.09 6.47
N GLY A 878 11.25 47.20 6.46
CA GLY A 878 12.14 46.07 6.53
C GLY A 878 12.18 45.45 7.91
N LEU A 879 12.27 44.12 7.93
CA LEU A 879 12.47 43.34 9.14
C LEU A 879 13.96 43.00 9.28
N ARG A 880 14.45 43.11 10.51
CA ARG A 880 15.86 42.89 10.84
C ARG A 880 16.28 41.45 10.53
N GLY A 881 17.44 41.28 9.93
CA GLY A 881 18.03 40.02 9.48
C GLY A 881 17.49 39.49 8.15
N ARG A 882 16.57 40.20 7.47
CA ARG A 882 15.85 39.69 6.29
C ARG A 882 15.82 40.65 5.11
N PHE A 883 15.88 41.97 5.33
CA PHE A 883 15.59 42.97 4.27
C PHE A 883 16.61 44.11 4.17
N GLU A 884 17.62 44.14 5.04
CA GLU A 884 18.67 45.18 5.05
C GLU A 884 19.40 45.28 3.72
N ASN A 885 19.56 44.15 3.04
CA ASN A 885 20.31 44.04 1.79
C ASN A 885 19.43 44.21 0.54
N SER A 886 18.17 44.64 0.69
CA SER A 886 17.29 44.85 -0.46
C SER A 886 17.82 45.96 -1.37
N GLU A 887 17.98 45.69 -2.66
CA GLU A 887 18.48 46.70 -3.61
C GLU A 887 17.46 47.81 -3.89
N THR A 888 16.17 47.52 -3.74
CA THR A 888 15.09 48.42 -4.17
C THR A 888 14.20 48.92 -3.03
N GLY A 889 14.23 48.25 -1.86
CA GLY A 889 13.30 48.49 -0.76
C GLY A 889 11.83 48.17 -1.10
N LEU A 890 11.55 47.60 -2.27
CA LEU A 890 10.22 47.17 -2.69
C LEU A 890 9.91 45.75 -2.18
N PRO A 891 8.63 45.39 -2.03
CA PRO A 891 8.25 44.06 -1.54
C PRO A 891 8.84 42.94 -2.41
N GLU A 892 9.60 42.06 -1.76
CA GLU A 892 10.23 40.88 -2.38
C GLU A 892 9.28 39.68 -2.39
N PRO A 893 9.48 38.70 -3.30
CA PRO A 893 8.69 37.47 -3.29
C PRO A 893 8.83 36.70 -1.98
N THR A 894 7.71 36.44 -1.33
CA THR A 894 7.63 35.64 -0.10
C THR A 894 7.62 34.16 -0.48
N ALA A 895 8.69 33.45 -0.13
CA ALA A 895 8.81 32.02 -0.39
C ALA A 895 7.82 31.24 0.50
N THR A 896 7.20 30.21 -0.07
CA THR A 896 6.29 29.32 0.67
C THR A 896 6.97 28.74 1.91
N GLY A 897 6.30 28.87 3.07
CA GLY A 897 6.82 28.37 4.36
C GLY A 897 7.93 29.24 4.97
N LYS A 898 8.22 30.41 4.41
CA LYS A 898 9.11 31.40 5.02
C LYS A 898 8.33 32.67 5.35
N PRO A 899 8.67 33.36 6.45
CA PRO A 899 8.09 34.65 6.73
C PRO A 899 8.54 35.69 5.69
N PRO A 900 7.71 36.71 5.44
CA PRO A 900 8.09 37.81 4.54
C PRO A 900 9.29 38.57 5.12
N ALA A 901 10.09 39.17 4.23
CA ALA A 901 11.23 39.99 4.62
C ALA A 901 10.83 41.39 5.09
N SER A 902 9.64 41.87 4.71
CA SER A 902 9.13 43.21 5.04
C SER A 902 7.63 43.17 5.33
N THR A 903 7.14 44.10 6.14
CA THR A 903 5.69 44.35 6.33
C THR A 903 5.03 45.08 5.15
N HIS A 904 5.83 45.48 4.17
CA HIS A 904 5.40 46.18 2.97
C HIS A 904 4.54 45.26 2.08
N LEU A 905 3.54 45.84 1.41
CA LEU A 905 2.67 45.20 0.43
C LEU A 905 2.77 45.87 -0.93
N ASN A 906 2.53 45.12 -2.01
CA ASN A 906 2.45 45.69 -3.36
C ASN A 906 1.06 46.31 -3.64
N LEU A 907 0.55 47.10 -2.69
CA LEU A 907 -0.83 47.59 -2.62
C LEU A 907 -1.20 48.45 -3.84
N HIS A 908 -0.50 49.57 -4.03
CA HIS A 908 -0.89 50.59 -5.00
C HIS A 908 -0.93 50.07 -6.44
N ILE A 909 0.11 49.35 -6.86
CA ILE A 909 0.15 48.84 -8.24
C ILE A 909 -0.89 47.74 -8.46
N SER A 910 -1.28 47.00 -7.42
CA SER A 910 -2.33 46.00 -7.51
C SER A 910 -3.71 46.64 -7.67
N VAL A 911 -3.99 47.73 -6.93
CA VAL A 911 -5.19 48.56 -7.14
C VAL A 911 -5.24 49.10 -8.58
N ALA A 912 -4.15 49.72 -9.06
CA ALA A 912 -4.09 50.28 -10.41
C ALA A 912 -4.27 49.21 -11.51
N ARG A 913 -3.69 48.01 -11.34
CA ARG A 913 -3.86 46.89 -12.27
C ARG A 913 -5.29 46.37 -12.29
N CYS A 914 -5.88 46.13 -11.12
CA CYS A 914 -7.27 45.67 -11.03
C CYS A 914 -8.25 46.70 -11.62
N TRP A 915 -7.98 48.00 -11.45
CA TRP A 915 -8.77 49.06 -12.09
C TRP A 915 -8.64 49.02 -13.62
N ALA A 916 -7.42 48.90 -14.13
CA ALA A 916 -7.14 48.87 -15.56
C ALA A 916 -7.75 47.64 -16.27
N GLU A 917 -7.84 46.50 -15.57
CA GLU A 917 -8.45 45.26 -16.08
C GLU A 917 -9.98 45.31 -16.20
N ARG A 918 -10.63 46.27 -15.53
CA ARG A 918 -12.09 46.45 -15.60
C ARG A 918 -12.49 47.35 -16.76
N ASP A 919 -13.68 47.10 -17.30
CA ASP A 919 -14.28 47.98 -18.29
C ASP A 919 -14.86 49.27 -17.65
N LYS A 920 -15.35 50.19 -18.49
CA LYS A 920 -15.90 51.47 -18.02
C LYS A 920 -17.13 51.29 -17.10
N LYS A 921 -17.99 50.32 -17.39
CA LYS A 921 -19.22 50.07 -16.63
C LYS A 921 -18.88 49.53 -15.25
N ASP A 922 -17.96 48.59 -15.17
CA ASP A 922 -17.50 47.99 -13.92
C ASP A 922 -16.74 49.01 -13.06
N ARG A 923 -15.92 49.87 -13.67
CA ARG A 923 -15.24 50.97 -12.96
C ARG A 923 -16.25 51.94 -12.34
N ARG A 924 -17.32 52.28 -13.08
CA ARG A 924 -18.39 53.14 -12.55
C ARG A 924 -19.08 52.50 -11.36
N ALA A 925 -19.41 51.21 -11.47
CA ALA A 925 -20.03 50.46 -10.37
C ALA A 925 -19.17 50.47 -9.09
N VAL A 926 -17.84 50.36 -9.21
CA VAL A 926 -16.92 50.45 -8.05
C VAL A 926 -16.95 51.81 -7.35
N VAL A 927 -17.16 52.89 -8.10
CA VAL A 927 -17.26 54.25 -7.55
C VAL A 927 -18.61 54.45 -6.88
N ASP A 928 -19.69 54.04 -7.53
CA ASP A 928 -21.06 54.40 -7.15
C ASP A 928 -21.70 53.41 -6.15
N ASP A 929 -21.31 52.13 -6.17
CA ASP A 929 -21.91 51.07 -5.34
C ASP A 929 -20.90 50.49 -4.34
N ILE A 930 -21.28 50.46 -3.07
CA ILE A 930 -20.48 49.90 -1.97
C ILE A 930 -20.25 48.40 -2.15
N ASN A 931 -21.24 47.64 -2.62
CA ASN A 931 -21.11 46.18 -2.79
C ASN A 931 -20.10 45.85 -3.90
N GLU A 932 -20.17 46.56 -5.02
CA GLU A 932 -19.23 46.40 -6.12
C GLU A 932 -17.81 46.84 -5.74
N ARG A 933 -17.71 47.86 -4.87
CA ARG A 933 -16.44 48.24 -4.26
C ARG A 933 -15.86 47.12 -3.39
N GLU A 934 -16.67 46.40 -2.63
CA GLU A 934 -16.21 45.24 -1.85
C GLU A 934 -15.75 44.07 -2.75
N VAL A 935 -16.44 43.83 -3.86
CA VAL A 935 -15.97 42.87 -4.88
C VAL A 935 -14.63 43.31 -5.46
N PHE A 936 -14.43 44.61 -5.70
CA PHE A 936 -13.14 45.16 -6.12
C PHE A 936 -12.05 44.97 -5.06
N VAL A 937 -12.34 45.22 -3.78
CA VAL A 937 -11.40 44.98 -2.66
C VAL A 937 -10.96 43.51 -2.65
N ALA A 938 -11.90 42.57 -2.77
CA ALA A 938 -11.58 41.14 -2.82
C ALA A 938 -10.72 40.77 -4.04
N ALA A 939 -10.98 41.38 -5.21
CA ALA A 939 -10.17 41.18 -6.41
C ALA A 939 -8.74 41.71 -6.24
N VAL A 940 -8.57 42.89 -5.61
CA VAL A 940 -7.25 43.44 -5.31
C VAL A 940 -6.50 42.57 -4.32
N ARG A 941 -7.16 42.06 -3.26
CA ARG A 941 -6.55 41.09 -2.33
C ARG A 941 -6.05 39.85 -3.06
N SER A 942 -6.87 39.27 -3.95
CA SER A 942 -6.45 38.12 -4.78
C SER A 942 -5.21 38.45 -5.59
N LYS A 943 -5.17 39.62 -6.24
CA LYS A 943 -4.02 40.08 -7.04
C LYS A 943 -2.75 40.26 -6.22
N ILE A 944 -2.85 40.80 -5.00
CA ILE A 944 -1.72 40.94 -4.07
C ILE A 944 -1.17 39.55 -3.70
N CYS A 945 -2.08 38.64 -3.35
CA CYS A 945 -1.78 37.27 -2.97
C CYS A 945 -1.13 36.47 -4.12
N GLU A 946 -1.66 36.56 -5.35
CA GLU A 946 -1.13 35.89 -6.55
C GLU A 946 0.30 36.33 -6.89
N GLN A 947 0.61 37.62 -6.68
CA GLN A 947 1.98 38.12 -6.88
C GLN A 947 2.95 37.61 -5.82
N GLY A 948 2.45 37.25 -4.64
CA GLY A 948 3.25 36.67 -3.55
C GLY A 948 4.35 37.60 -3.05
N ARG A 949 4.19 38.93 -3.14
CA ARG A 949 5.25 39.91 -2.81
C ARG A 949 4.93 40.68 -1.53
N GLY A 950 5.84 40.61 -0.56
CA GLY A 950 5.69 41.26 0.75
C GLY A 950 4.82 40.48 1.73
N ASP A 951 4.24 41.17 2.71
CA ASP A 951 3.43 40.56 3.77
C ASP A 951 2.01 40.20 3.31
N VAL A 952 1.91 39.25 2.39
CA VAL A 952 0.64 38.72 1.85
C VAL A 952 -0.25 38.06 2.92
N PHE A 953 0.28 37.83 4.11
CA PHE A 953 -0.45 37.26 5.23
C PHE A 953 -1.17 38.32 6.08
N SER A 954 -0.85 39.61 5.90
CA SER A 954 -1.42 40.71 6.68
C SER A 954 -2.95 40.61 6.80
N SER A 955 -3.46 40.80 8.01
CA SER A 955 -4.90 40.85 8.24
C SER A 955 -5.56 42.12 7.71
N GLN A 956 -4.76 43.14 7.42
CA GLN A 956 -5.20 44.49 7.11
C GLN A 956 -5.42 44.75 5.61
N ILE A 957 -5.05 43.82 4.72
CA ILE A 957 -5.08 44.02 3.26
C ILE A 957 -6.40 44.63 2.77
N ASP A 958 -7.54 44.07 3.18
CA ASP A 958 -8.85 44.59 2.74
C ASP A 958 -9.08 46.03 3.22
N GLN A 959 -8.72 46.34 4.47
CA GLN A 959 -8.86 47.67 5.02
C GLN A 959 -7.88 48.66 4.35
N ASP A 960 -6.64 48.24 4.10
CA ASP A 960 -5.64 49.06 3.44
C ASP A 960 -6.08 49.42 2.01
N VAL A 961 -6.73 48.49 1.30
CA VAL A 961 -7.33 48.77 0.00
C VAL A 961 -8.46 49.79 0.15
N ARG A 962 -9.37 49.63 1.12
CA ARG A 962 -10.46 50.61 1.33
C ARG A 962 -9.92 52.01 1.63
N ASP A 963 -8.92 52.10 2.48
CA ASP A 963 -8.36 53.38 2.94
C ASP A 963 -7.57 54.08 1.82
N VAL A 964 -6.98 53.33 0.88
CA VAL A 964 -6.21 53.93 -0.22
C VAL A 964 -7.09 54.41 -1.37
N LEU A 965 -8.29 53.83 -1.56
CA LEU A 965 -9.19 54.12 -2.69
C LEU A 965 -9.57 55.60 -2.86
N PRO A 966 -9.90 56.37 -1.80
CA PRO A 966 -10.20 57.80 -1.96
C PRO A 966 -9.05 58.59 -2.59
N SER A 967 -7.82 58.32 -2.15
CA SER A 967 -6.62 58.96 -2.71
C SER A 967 -6.36 58.52 -4.16
N PHE A 968 -6.65 57.26 -4.48
CA PHE A 968 -6.55 56.74 -5.83
C PHE A 968 -7.50 57.49 -6.79
N PHE A 969 -8.78 57.59 -6.44
CA PHE A 969 -9.78 58.30 -7.23
C PHE A 969 -9.43 59.78 -7.43
N SER A 970 -8.98 60.46 -6.36
CA SER A 970 -8.52 61.85 -6.43
C SER A 970 -7.36 62.04 -7.41
N VAL A 971 -6.40 61.10 -7.41
CA VAL A 971 -5.25 61.16 -8.32
C VAL A 971 -5.63 60.85 -9.78
N LEU A 972 -6.61 59.99 -10.02
CA LEU A 972 -7.12 59.75 -11.38
C LEU A 972 -7.82 60.99 -11.94
N ALA A 973 -8.66 61.66 -11.13
CA ALA A 973 -9.29 62.93 -11.50
C ALA A 973 -8.24 63.99 -11.83
N LEU A 974 -7.21 64.13 -10.99
CA LEU A 974 -6.10 65.04 -11.25
C LEU A 974 -5.33 64.70 -12.54
N ALA A 975 -5.12 63.42 -12.82
CA ALA A 975 -4.44 63.00 -14.03
C ALA A 975 -5.23 63.35 -15.30
N LEU A 976 -6.56 63.16 -15.29
CA LEU A 976 -7.44 63.61 -16.38
C LEU A 976 -7.35 65.13 -16.59
N ARG A 977 -7.37 65.91 -15.50
CA ARG A 977 -7.22 67.36 -15.55
C ARG A 977 -5.89 67.80 -16.16
N LEU A 978 -4.78 67.14 -15.79
CA LEU A 978 -3.45 67.42 -16.35
C LEU A 978 -3.35 67.03 -17.83
N ASP A 979 -4.11 66.03 -18.27
CA ASP A 979 -4.20 65.60 -19.67
C ASP A 979 -5.24 66.42 -20.48
N GLY A 980 -5.85 67.45 -19.87
CA GLY A 980 -6.85 68.32 -20.51
C GLY A 980 -8.22 67.68 -20.72
N GLN A 981 -8.51 66.59 -20.02
CA GLN A 981 -9.78 65.87 -20.05
C GLN A 981 -10.68 66.27 -18.86
N PRO A 982 -12.02 66.13 -18.98
CA PRO A 982 -12.94 66.35 -17.86
C PRO A 982 -12.66 65.36 -16.71
N ASP A 983 -12.56 65.87 -15.49
CA ASP A 983 -12.22 65.09 -14.29
C ASP A 983 -13.45 64.58 -13.50
N GLU A 984 -14.65 64.89 -14.00
CA GLU A 984 -15.94 64.46 -13.45
C GLU A 984 -16.17 62.94 -13.58
N ASP A 985 -15.62 62.31 -14.62
CA ASP A 985 -15.78 60.88 -14.90
C ASP A 985 -14.44 60.13 -14.90
N ILE A 986 -13.93 59.80 -13.71
CA ILE A 986 -12.64 59.09 -13.55
C ILE A 986 -12.58 57.71 -14.24
N THR A 987 -13.73 57.15 -14.64
CA THR A 987 -13.81 55.82 -15.26
C THR A 987 -13.20 55.76 -16.66
N ILE A 988 -13.04 56.93 -17.31
CA ILE A 988 -12.40 57.06 -18.63
C ILE A 988 -10.87 57.01 -18.55
N TYR A 989 -10.28 57.15 -17.36
CA TYR A 989 -8.83 57.14 -17.22
C TYR A 989 -8.26 55.76 -17.59
N GLU A 990 -7.34 55.74 -18.55
CA GLU A 990 -6.65 54.52 -19.00
C GLU A 990 -5.18 54.52 -18.54
N HIS A 991 -4.81 53.49 -17.78
CA HIS A 991 -3.43 53.32 -17.33
C HIS A 991 -2.49 52.92 -18.47
N ASN A 992 -1.58 53.82 -18.86
CA ASN A 992 -0.46 53.46 -19.72
C ASN A 992 0.73 52.95 -18.88
N PHE A 993 0.81 51.64 -18.66
CA PHE A 993 1.87 51.03 -17.83
C PHE A 993 3.30 51.24 -18.36
N THR A 994 3.50 51.68 -19.61
CA THR A 994 4.84 52.05 -20.09
C THR A 994 5.37 53.33 -19.41
N LYS A 995 4.47 54.18 -18.89
CA LYS A 995 4.77 55.35 -18.06
C LYS A 995 5.01 55.01 -16.59
N ASN A 996 4.89 53.75 -16.17
CA ASN A 996 5.19 53.30 -14.81
C ASN A 996 6.71 53.16 -14.56
N LYS A 997 7.48 54.17 -14.98
CA LYS A 997 8.94 54.24 -14.79
C LYS A 997 9.26 55.34 -13.77
N MET A 998 10.35 55.18 -13.03
CA MET A 998 10.75 56.12 -11.98
C MET A 998 10.84 57.57 -12.50
N GLU A 999 11.49 57.77 -13.64
CA GLU A 999 11.67 59.06 -14.29
C GLU A 999 10.35 59.75 -14.64
N GLU A 1000 9.41 59.01 -15.23
CA GLU A 1000 8.09 59.52 -15.60
C GLU A 1000 7.25 59.88 -14.36
N LYS A 1001 7.35 59.11 -13.28
CA LYS A 1001 6.68 59.44 -12.02
C LYS A 1001 7.23 60.69 -11.36
N VAL A 1002 8.55 60.86 -11.34
CA VAL A 1002 9.20 62.06 -10.81
C VAL A 1002 8.75 63.29 -11.62
N ARG A 1003 8.78 63.22 -12.96
CA ARG A 1003 8.28 64.29 -13.83
C ARG A 1003 6.81 64.60 -13.59
N TRP A 1004 5.98 63.56 -13.48
CA TRP A 1004 4.54 63.73 -13.24
C TRP A 1004 4.28 64.46 -11.91
N GLU A 1005 4.98 64.08 -10.83
CA GLU A 1005 4.78 64.69 -9.50
C GLU A 1005 5.28 66.14 -9.43
N LEU A 1006 6.33 66.48 -10.18
CA LEU A 1006 6.87 67.85 -10.24
C LEU A 1006 6.08 68.80 -11.15
N ARG A 1007 5.28 68.27 -12.10
CA ARG A 1007 4.37 69.08 -12.94
C ARG A 1007 3.13 69.60 -12.19
N ARG A 1008 2.89 69.12 -10.97
CA ARG A 1008 1.69 69.46 -10.19
C ARG A 1008 1.77 70.92 -9.69
N PRO A 1009 0.81 71.81 -10.03
CA PRO A 1009 0.82 73.19 -9.56
C PRO A 1009 0.65 73.27 -8.03
N HIS A 1010 1.37 74.21 -7.39
CA HIS A 1010 1.49 74.35 -5.93
C HIS A 1010 0.18 74.67 -5.18
N SER A 1011 -0.93 74.95 -5.86
CA SER A 1011 -2.21 75.35 -5.23
C SER A 1011 -3.11 74.17 -4.79
N LEU A 1012 -2.66 72.92 -4.92
CA LEU A 1012 -3.45 71.71 -4.61
C LEU A 1012 -2.63 70.65 -3.83
N ALA A 1013 -1.69 71.09 -2.99
CA ALA A 1013 -0.80 70.25 -2.18
C ALA A 1013 -1.21 70.18 -0.72
#